data_AF-A0A1T3CG09-F1
#
_entry.id   AF-A0A1T3CG09-F1
#
_cell.length_a   1.000
_cell.length_b   1.000
_cell.length_c   1.000
_cell.angle_alpha   90.00
_cell.angle_beta   90.00
_cell.angle_gamma   90.00
#
_symmetry.space_group_name_H-M   'P 1'
#
loop_
_entity.id
_entity.type
_entity.pdbx_description
1 polymer ?
#
loop_
_entity_poly.entity_id
_entity_poly.type
_entity_poly.pdbx_seq_one_letter_code
_entity_poly.pdbx_strand_id
1 'polypeptide(L)'
;MSLSLLAAALLGIGAVTPVHGRGDSQIPFNYADACPDYALYASYPHRPFSSGPLALPYQRPSPQCRTFHSDEIERVIEEVTSRIKDPDLARLFENTFPSTTDTTVKFHTKGGKNTGFVPVDGRRLDEGAWEGPQSFIITGDIIAEWLRDSTNQLRPYQGLAKKDPAIFDLIVGAINTQSEYVIQSPYCNAFQPPPISELSVSANGQDDVVHPAYEPSVVFECKYELDSLAHFLALANDFYEATGATDFVNKRWLLAVDTLLLVLKQQSEPTFHPETGQYDRNTYTFQRWTNAGTETLNLQGVGNPLNSGTGLVRSAFRPSDDATILGFFIPANAMMSVELGRASKMLQAAGNKALATKLGKWSEKLRAGVLEHGVIKHKKYGDVFAYEVDGYGSSILMDDANYPSLLALPVMGFCDVDDPIYQNTRKMILDKQGNPYYLTGRGFQGIGGPHIGLKNAWPMSLLLQAQTSNDDKEIKECIDMVLKASPRGLIHESVDVNYVNQYTRSWFAWANGVFAVTILDLAKRKPHLVFGPGAAPGSLLTSMPSLRNPRLRLSPLTQLKAPLSLRLPTPRHTLATTAAKMASSVALEKKPQINLLRGWPSPHLLPADLLSAACQRVLADPVESVPILQYAPDEGYQPLRERLAQWLGRHYGVEPDANRICITGGASQNLACVLQSFTDPHYTRAVWMVAPCYHLAATIFEDSGFAGRLRAVPEDDEGIDIEELEKRIEALESKERVESHQEPKPFKNPGPFRKLYRHVIYAVPTCSNPSGKTMSIRRRESLVKLARKYDALVISDDVYDFLQWPIDGAVNPQRPPEMRLPRLCDIDMSLGRAENDAQGFGHTVSNGSFSKIAGPGVRTGWAEGTPAFVLGLSKTGSSMSGGAPSQLCAAMLADLIRTGELEDFIETKTRPVLQRRHKIMMDAVKEHLEPLGVVGRESSVSGESTYGGYFVWLTLTQGPPGVLVSDAAVKEENIIIGRGDMFAVRGDEQGAKFDKNIRLCFSWEPEEALVDGVKRLGLLIKRMQGNLAHYEKMAAEVKDSDRPVSSWV
;
A
#
# COMPACT_ATOMS: atom_id res chain seq x y z
N MET A 1 -50.19 -25.38 25.98
CA MET A 1 -50.48 -24.09 26.64
C MET A 1 -49.15 -23.35 26.75
N SER A 2 -48.73 -22.47 25.82
CA SER A 2 -49.12 -21.05 25.59
C SER A 2 -48.90 -20.15 26.81
N LEU A 3 -48.35 -18.92 26.77
CA LEU A 3 -47.86 -18.03 25.70
C LEU A 3 -47.07 -16.88 26.39
N SER A 4 -45.99 -16.40 25.77
CA SER A 4 -45.61 -14.99 25.48
C SER A 4 -45.44 -13.87 26.53
N LEU A 5 -44.46 -13.00 26.19
CA LEU A 5 -44.32 -11.53 26.38
C LEU A 5 -43.49 -11.01 27.57
N LEU A 6 -42.38 -10.31 27.22
CA LEU A 6 -41.91 -9.15 27.97
C LEU A 6 -41.26 -8.14 27.01
N ALA A 7 -41.90 -6.97 26.91
CA ALA A 7 -41.43 -5.75 26.27
C ALA A 7 -41.67 -4.58 27.23
N ALA A 8 -40.65 -3.72 27.35
CA ALA A 8 -40.64 -2.29 27.69
C ALA A 8 -41.47 -1.72 28.87
N ALA A 9 -40.80 -1.04 29.82
CA ALA A 9 -40.80 0.44 29.95
C ALA A 9 -40.39 0.97 31.35
N LEU A 10 -39.33 1.81 31.35
CA LEU A 10 -39.19 3.15 31.95
C LEU A 10 -39.49 3.49 33.43
N LEU A 11 -38.49 4.21 34.00
CA LEU A 11 -38.51 5.36 34.91
C LEU A 11 -38.68 5.15 36.43
N GLY A 12 -37.61 5.52 37.17
CA GLY A 12 -37.64 5.84 38.60
C GLY A 12 -36.70 7.01 38.90
N ILE A 13 -37.28 8.11 39.38
CA ILE A 13 -36.63 9.34 39.85
C ILE A 13 -36.23 9.17 41.32
N GLY A 14 -35.05 9.67 41.72
CA GLY A 14 -34.61 9.77 43.12
C GLY A 14 -33.69 10.98 43.32
N ALA A 15 -34.08 11.87 44.23
CA ALA A 15 -33.63 13.25 44.41
C ALA A 15 -32.20 13.45 44.97
N VAL A 16 -31.62 14.63 44.69
CA VAL A 16 -30.45 15.19 45.39
C VAL A 16 -30.67 16.68 45.65
N THR A 17 -30.39 17.13 46.88
CA THR A 17 -29.72 18.39 47.30
C THR A 17 -29.91 18.60 48.82
N PRO A 18 -29.12 19.44 49.53
CA PRO A 18 -27.83 20.09 49.20
C PRO A 18 -26.78 20.09 50.35
N VAL A 19 -25.48 20.24 50.04
CA VAL A 19 -24.52 20.99 50.89
C VAL A 19 -23.57 21.78 49.99
N HIS A 20 -23.47 23.09 50.25
CA HIS A 20 -22.74 24.10 49.50
C HIS A 20 -21.22 24.08 49.73
N GLY A 21 -20.47 24.43 48.67
CA GLY A 21 -19.35 25.37 48.79
C GLY A 21 -18.12 25.12 47.92
N ARG A 22 -18.07 25.73 46.72
CA ARG A 22 -17.04 26.70 46.24
C ARG A 22 -16.89 26.69 44.72
N GLY A 23 -17.20 27.84 44.10
CA GLY A 23 -16.53 28.37 42.91
C GLY A 23 -16.84 27.68 41.58
N ASP A 24 -17.83 28.22 40.86
CA ASP A 24 -18.05 27.96 39.44
C ASP A 24 -16.77 28.20 38.61
N SER A 25 -16.20 27.12 38.11
CA SER A 25 -15.44 27.11 36.87
C SER A 25 -15.73 25.77 36.18
N GLN A 26 -16.89 25.69 35.52
CA GLN A 26 -17.10 24.67 34.50
C GLN A 26 -16.02 24.89 33.43
N ILE A 27 -15.06 23.98 33.38
CA ILE A 27 -14.16 23.86 32.22
C ILE A 27 -15.09 23.64 31.01
N PRO A 28 -15.07 24.50 29.98
CA PRO A 28 -15.95 24.35 28.82
C PRO A 28 -15.71 22.98 28.18
N PHE A 29 -16.79 22.25 27.86
CA PHE A 29 -16.69 21.03 27.07
C PHE A 29 -16.12 21.40 25.70
N ASN A 30 -14.88 20.98 25.41
CA ASN A 30 -14.21 21.33 24.18
C ASN A 30 -14.74 20.44 23.04
N TYR A 31 -15.68 20.96 22.25
CA TYR A 31 -16.28 20.24 21.12
C TYR A 31 -15.26 19.76 20.08
N ALA A 32 -14.07 20.38 20.01
CA ALA A 32 -13.02 19.98 19.08
C ALA A 32 -12.51 18.56 19.33
N ASP A 33 -12.51 18.09 20.58
CA ASP A 33 -12.04 16.76 20.96
C ASP A 33 -13.05 15.64 20.59
N ALA A 34 -14.27 16.02 20.19
CA ALA A 34 -15.34 15.11 19.79
C ALA A 34 -15.52 15.01 18.25
N CYS A 35 -14.76 15.77 17.47
CA CYS A 35 -14.84 15.74 16.01
C CYS A 35 -14.10 14.51 15.45
N PRO A 36 -14.75 13.69 14.61
CA PRO A 36 -14.11 12.51 14.05
C PRO A 36 -12.96 12.89 13.11
N ASP A 37 -11.95 12.04 13.02
CA ASP A 37 -10.96 12.12 11.96
C ASP A 37 -11.66 12.04 10.60
N TYR A 38 -11.47 13.07 9.75
CA TYR A 38 -12.21 13.16 8.50
C TYR A 38 -11.73 12.17 7.43
N ALA A 39 -10.46 11.75 7.46
CA ALA A 39 -9.96 10.70 6.57
C ALA A 39 -10.71 9.38 6.81
N LEU A 40 -10.91 9.06 8.09
CA LEU A 40 -11.73 7.92 8.49
C LEU A 40 -13.22 8.17 8.17
N TYR A 41 -13.75 9.35 8.49
CA TYR A 41 -15.16 9.71 8.24
C TYR A 41 -15.54 9.53 6.76
N ALA A 42 -14.73 10.07 5.84
CA ALA A 42 -14.96 10.02 4.40
C ALA A 42 -14.92 8.60 3.80
N SER A 43 -14.37 7.63 4.54
CA SER A 43 -14.34 6.22 4.09
C SER A 43 -15.67 5.47 4.28
N TYR A 44 -16.60 6.05 5.07
CA TYR A 44 -17.90 5.44 5.38
C TYR A 44 -19.08 6.24 4.80
N PRO A 45 -20.21 5.58 4.49
CA PRO A 45 -21.42 6.27 4.04
C PRO A 45 -22.23 6.78 5.24
N HIS A 46 -22.64 8.06 5.21
CA HIS A 46 -23.47 8.66 6.27
C HIS A 46 -24.86 9.07 5.78
N ARG A 47 -25.84 8.93 6.67
CA ARG A 47 -27.21 9.42 6.45
C ARG A 47 -27.26 10.94 6.67
N PRO A 48 -28.22 11.64 6.04
CA PRO A 48 -29.24 11.12 5.12
C PRO A 48 -28.71 10.91 3.70
N PHE A 49 -29.06 9.76 3.10
CA PHE A 49 -28.81 9.50 1.68
C PHE A 49 -29.66 10.42 0.79
N SER A 50 -29.18 10.77 -0.40
CA SER A 50 -30.01 11.42 -1.43
C SER A 50 -31.17 10.51 -1.85
N SER A 51 -32.21 11.13 -2.40
CA SER A 51 -33.41 10.42 -2.90
C SER A 51 -33.28 9.92 -4.35
N GLY A 52 -32.12 10.13 -4.98
CA GLY A 52 -31.84 9.67 -6.33
C GLY A 52 -31.49 8.16 -6.38
N PRO A 53 -31.40 7.58 -7.59
CA PRO A 53 -31.17 6.15 -7.77
C PRO A 53 -29.82 5.64 -7.23
N LEU A 54 -28.81 6.51 -7.11
CA LEU A 54 -27.50 6.15 -6.56
C LEU A 54 -27.46 6.25 -5.03
N ALA A 55 -28.43 6.94 -4.42
CA ALA A 55 -28.55 7.12 -2.97
C ALA A 55 -27.22 7.56 -2.32
N LEU A 56 -26.58 8.58 -2.88
CA LEU A 56 -25.30 9.09 -2.40
C LEU A 56 -25.36 9.53 -0.94
N PRO A 57 -24.37 9.17 -0.12
CA PRO A 57 -24.33 9.54 1.29
C PRO A 57 -24.03 11.03 1.49
N TYR A 58 -24.39 11.53 2.66
CA TYR A 58 -23.94 12.83 3.16
C TYR A 58 -22.49 12.72 3.64
N GLN A 59 -21.66 13.72 3.35
CA GLN A 59 -20.24 13.67 3.72
C GLN A 59 -19.72 14.95 4.38
N ARG A 60 -20.55 15.97 4.60
CA ARG A 60 -20.08 17.15 5.33
C ARG A 60 -19.97 16.85 6.83
N PRO A 61 -18.91 17.29 7.53
CA PRO A 61 -18.87 17.25 8.99
C PRO A 61 -20.06 17.97 9.62
N SER A 62 -20.36 17.62 10.87
CA SER A 62 -21.26 18.43 11.69
C SER A 62 -20.78 19.88 11.73
N PRO A 63 -21.67 20.88 11.77
CA PRO A 63 -21.28 22.29 11.71
C PRO A 63 -20.17 22.69 12.68
N GLN A 64 -20.13 22.11 13.89
CA GLN A 64 -19.11 22.39 14.91
C GLN A 64 -17.72 21.84 14.56
N CYS A 65 -17.63 20.88 13.62
CA CYS A 65 -16.39 20.23 13.20
C CYS A 65 -15.86 20.76 11.87
N ARG A 66 -16.54 21.74 11.27
CA ARG A 66 -16.09 22.37 10.02
C ARG A 66 -14.95 23.32 10.32
N THR A 67 -13.87 23.21 9.54
CA THR A 67 -12.62 23.95 9.82
C THR A 67 -12.70 25.44 9.50
N PHE A 68 -13.66 25.85 8.67
CA PHE A 68 -13.88 27.24 8.28
C PHE A 68 -15.36 27.45 7.94
N HIS A 69 -15.93 28.58 8.36
CA HIS A 69 -17.35 28.91 8.13
C HIS A 69 -17.50 30.15 7.25
N SER A 70 -18.45 30.10 6.31
CA SER A 70 -18.88 31.24 5.49
C SER A 70 -20.37 31.11 5.17
N ASP A 71 -21.12 32.16 5.47
CA ASP A 71 -22.55 32.22 5.12
C ASP A 71 -22.79 32.30 3.61
N GLU A 72 -21.84 32.88 2.86
CA GLU A 72 -21.94 32.96 1.40
C GLU A 72 -21.73 31.58 0.75
N ILE A 73 -20.87 30.72 1.32
CA ILE A 73 -20.73 29.32 0.88
C ILE A 73 -22.05 28.57 1.08
N GLU A 74 -22.69 28.67 2.24
CA GLU A 74 -23.99 28.01 2.50
C GLU A 74 -25.09 28.54 1.55
N ARG A 75 -25.09 29.85 1.26
CA ARG A 75 -26.03 30.45 0.29
C ARG A 75 -25.84 29.89 -1.13
N VAL A 76 -24.60 29.71 -1.58
CA VAL A 76 -24.31 29.08 -2.87
C VAL A 76 -24.81 27.64 -2.90
N ILE A 77 -24.55 26.88 -1.83
CA ILE A 77 -25.01 25.50 -1.72
C ILE A 77 -26.54 25.46 -1.84
N GLU A 78 -27.25 26.28 -1.07
CA GLU A 78 -28.72 26.33 -1.08
C GLU A 78 -29.26 26.73 -2.47
N GLU A 79 -28.73 27.79 -3.10
CA GLU A 79 -29.19 28.25 -4.42
C GLU A 79 -28.94 27.21 -5.51
N VAL A 80 -27.77 26.57 -5.52
CA VAL A 80 -27.42 25.61 -6.57
C VAL A 80 -28.17 24.30 -6.36
N THR A 81 -28.14 23.73 -5.15
CA THR A 81 -28.73 22.41 -4.87
C THR A 81 -30.25 22.42 -4.96
N SER A 82 -30.94 23.50 -4.56
CA SER A 82 -32.40 23.63 -4.68
C SER A 82 -32.90 23.63 -6.13
N ARG A 83 -32.00 23.88 -7.08
CA ARG A 83 -32.30 23.99 -8.51
C ARG A 83 -31.82 22.80 -9.33
N ILE A 84 -30.84 22.05 -8.85
CA ILE A 84 -30.39 20.80 -9.48
C ILE A 84 -31.54 19.79 -9.43
N LYS A 85 -31.89 19.22 -10.59
CA LYS A 85 -33.01 18.27 -10.69
C LYS A 85 -32.66 16.86 -10.27
N ASP A 86 -31.41 16.46 -10.49
CA ASP A 86 -30.91 15.15 -10.07
C ASP A 86 -30.49 15.21 -8.58
N PRO A 87 -31.21 14.52 -7.67
CA PRO A 87 -30.90 14.59 -6.25
C PRO A 87 -29.52 14.04 -5.90
N ASP A 88 -28.97 13.10 -6.68
CA ASP A 88 -27.63 12.55 -6.46
C ASP A 88 -26.58 13.58 -6.86
N LEU A 89 -26.77 14.27 -8.00
CA LEU A 89 -25.89 15.37 -8.40
C LEU A 89 -25.92 16.53 -7.40
N ALA A 90 -27.11 16.86 -6.87
CA ALA A 90 -27.28 17.88 -5.85
C ALA A 90 -26.52 17.50 -4.57
N ARG A 91 -26.63 16.24 -4.11
CA ARG A 91 -25.89 15.74 -2.95
C ARG A 91 -24.37 15.75 -3.17
N LEU A 92 -23.91 15.34 -4.34
CA LEU A 92 -22.47 15.35 -4.64
C LEU A 92 -21.94 16.79 -4.65
N PHE A 93 -22.67 17.75 -5.23
CA PHE A 93 -22.29 19.17 -5.15
C PHE A 93 -22.28 19.71 -3.72
N GLU A 94 -23.30 19.39 -2.92
CA GLU A 94 -23.37 19.77 -1.51
C GLU A 94 -22.18 19.25 -0.69
N ASN A 95 -21.75 18.02 -0.94
CA ASN A 95 -20.61 17.43 -0.24
C ASN A 95 -19.27 18.03 -0.71
N THR A 96 -19.13 18.29 -2.01
CA THR A 96 -17.83 18.60 -2.64
C THR A 96 -17.51 20.09 -2.68
N PHE A 97 -18.50 20.97 -2.91
CA PHE A 97 -18.27 22.41 -2.98
C PHE A 97 -17.65 23.00 -1.70
N PRO A 98 -18.12 22.67 -0.48
CA PRO A 98 -17.50 23.16 0.76
C PRO A 98 -16.39 22.24 1.29
N SER A 99 -16.00 21.18 0.57
CA SER A 99 -15.10 20.14 1.12
C SER A 99 -13.79 20.73 1.67
N THR A 100 -13.19 21.71 0.98
CA THR A 100 -11.99 22.41 1.45
C THR A 100 -12.25 23.18 2.75
N THR A 101 -13.28 24.05 2.77
CA THR A 101 -13.57 24.88 3.96
C THR A 101 -14.06 24.05 5.14
N ASP A 102 -14.78 22.97 4.87
CA ASP A 102 -15.27 22.07 5.91
C ASP A 102 -14.12 21.25 6.54
N THR A 103 -13.04 20.95 5.82
CA THR A 103 -12.11 19.87 6.25
C THR A 103 -10.61 20.15 6.15
N THR A 104 -10.17 21.06 5.27
CA THR A 104 -8.73 21.22 4.96
C THR A 104 -8.12 22.56 5.33
N VAL A 105 -8.92 23.53 5.80
CA VAL A 105 -8.38 24.78 6.36
C VAL A 105 -7.81 24.50 7.74
N LYS A 106 -6.60 23.93 7.80
CA LYS A 106 -6.05 23.40 9.05
C LYS A 106 -5.55 24.51 9.98
N PHE A 107 -5.17 25.65 9.43
CA PHE A 107 -4.85 26.86 10.17
C PHE A 107 -5.26 28.10 9.38
N HIS A 108 -5.85 29.08 10.06
CA HIS A 108 -6.15 30.39 9.49
C HIS A 108 -6.05 31.48 10.58
N THR A 109 -5.40 32.59 10.26
CA THR A 109 -5.35 33.79 11.11
C THR A 109 -5.56 35.04 10.27
N LYS A 110 -6.14 36.08 10.87
CA LYS A 110 -6.32 37.42 10.26
C LYS A 110 -5.12 38.35 10.44
N GLY A 111 -4.06 37.85 11.09
CA GLY A 111 -2.94 38.66 11.59
C GLY A 111 -3.18 39.18 13.01
N GLY A 112 -2.11 39.59 13.71
CA GLY A 112 -2.20 40.18 15.05
C GLY A 112 -1.45 39.46 16.18
N LYS A 113 -0.85 38.27 15.94
CA LYS A 113 0.24 37.81 16.79
C LYS A 113 1.50 38.54 16.31
N ASN A 114 2.17 39.28 17.20
CA ASN A 114 3.53 39.75 16.99
C ASN A 114 4.41 38.48 17.04
N THR A 115 4.46 37.72 15.94
CA THR A 115 4.91 36.32 15.96
C THR A 115 6.39 36.16 16.17
N GLY A 116 7.16 37.27 16.29
CA GLY A 116 8.50 37.30 16.88
C GLY A 116 9.30 36.05 16.54
N PHE A 117 9.30 35.64 15.27
CA PHE A 117 9.99 34.43 14.87
C PHE A 117 11.47 34.76 15.00
N VAL A 118 12.08 34.31 16.09
CA VAL A 118 13.52 34.39 16.30
C VAL A 118 14.10 33.13 15.70
N PRO A 119 14.85 33.20 14.59
CA PRO A 119 15.56 32.05 14.06
C PRO A 119 16.43 31.46 15.16
N VAL A 120 16.42 30.14 15.31
CA VAL A 120 17.14 29.38 16.37
C VAL A 120 18.66 29.66 16.33
N ASP A 121 19.15 30.19 15.22
CA ASP A 121 20.54 30.51 14.89
C ASP A 121 20.91 32.00 14.95
N GLY A 122 19.98 32.89 15.34
CA GLY A 122 20.27 34.30 15.63
C GLY A 122 20.77 35.13 14.44
N ARG A 123 20.60 34.66 13.20
CA ARG A 123 20.97 35.39 11.98
C ARG A 123 19.73 35.96 11.28
N ARG A 124 19.72 37.29 11.16
CA ARG A 124 18.76 38.18 10.47
C ARG A 124 17.27 37.80 10.62
N LEU A 125 16.55 38.62 11.39
CA LEU A 125 15.11 38.80 11.21
C LEU A 125 14.83 39.06 9.73
N ASP A 126 14.14 38.15 9.05
CA ASP A 126 13.63 38.37 7.70
C ASP A 126 12.41 39.30 7.81
N GLU A 127 12.67 40.60 7.73
CA GLU A 127 11.68 41.67 7.95
C GLU A 127 10.43 41.45 7.09
N GLY A 128 9.26 41.35 7.74
CA GLY A 128 7.98 41.13 7.08
C GLY A 128 7.55 39.67 6.92
N ALA A 129 8.39 38.68 7.26
CA ALA A 129 8.04 37.27 7.14
C ALA A 129 6.86 36.90 8.06
N TRP A 130 5.88 36.16 7.52
CA TRP A 130 4.68 35.70 8.23
C TRP A 130 3.78 36.81 8.80
N GLU A 131 3.91 38.06 8.33
CA GLU A 131 3.01 39.16 8.70
C GLU A 131 1.66 39.07 7.98
N GLY A 132 0.62 39.64 8.58
CA GLY A 132 -0.74 39.68 8.03
C GLY A 132 -1.51 38.37 8.15
N PRO A 133 -2.62 38.21 7.40
CA PRO A 133 -3.36 36.97 7.33
C PRO A 133 -2.51 35.82 6.80
N GLN A 134 -2.72 34.61 7.30
CA GLN A 134 -2.02 33.38 6.90
C GLN A 134 -3.01 32.22 6.92
N SER A 135 -2.94 31.33 5.93
CA SER A 135 -3.87 30.20 5.78
C SER A 135 -3.11 28.98 5.28
N PHE A 136 -3.17 27.90 6.05
CA PHE A 136 -2.56 26.61 5.70
C PHE A 136 -3.64 25.63 5.27
N ILE A 137 -3.56 25.19 4.01
CA ILE A 137 -4.58 24.37 3.35
C ILE A 137 -3.97 23.02 3.00
N ILE A 138 -4.39 21.98 3.72
CA ILE A 138 -3.90 20.62 3.50
C ILE A 138 -4.58 19.96 2.29
N THR A 139 -3.94 18.98 1.67
CA THR A 139 -4.50 18.28 0.48
C THR A 139 -5.70 17.40 0.81
N GLY A 140 -5.78 16.96 2.07
CA GLY A 140 -6.79 16.06 2.61
C GLY A 140 -6.18 15.16 3.67
N ASP A 141 -6.05 13.88 3.36
CA ASP A 141 -5.50 12.82 4.20
C ASP A 141 -4.01 12.98 4.58
N ILE A 142 -3.33 14.04 4.12
CA ILE A 142 -1.94 14.36 4.42
C ILE A 142 -1.88 15.76 5.03
N ILE A 143 -1.25 15.89 6.21
CA ILE A 143 -1.05 17.20 6.88
C ILE A 143 0.17 17.91 6.28
N ALA A 144 0.05 18.28 5.01
CA ALA A 144 1.00 19.10 4.28
C ALA A 144 0.26 19.87 3.17
N GLU A 145 0.81 21.02 2.77
CA GLU A 145 0.25 21.88 1.74
C GLU A 145 1.05 21.78 0.45
N TRP A 146 0.39 21.32 -0.62
CA TRP A 146 0.91 21.48 -1.97
C TRP A 146 0.47 22.83 -2.52
N LEU A 147 1.37 23.56 -3.18
CA LEU A 147 1.03 24.83 -3.84
C LEU A 147 -0.05 24.64 -4.91
N ARG A 148 0.02 23.52 -5.65
CA ARG A 148 -0.98 23.11 -6.63
C ARG A 148 -2.34 22.86 -6.01
N ASP A 149 -2.40 21.96 -5.03
CA ASP A 149 -3.65 21.48 -4.43
C ASP A 149 -4.39 22.62 -3.73
N SER A 150 -3.71 23.35 -2.85
CA SER A 150 -4.30 24.48 -2.11
C SER A 150 -4.88 25.55 -3.04
N THR A 151 -4.20 25.85 -4.15
CA THR A 151 -4.70 26.78 -5.17
C THR A 151 -5.98 26.28 -5.82
N ASN A 152 -6.02 25.02 -6.27
CA ASN A 152 -7.19 24.45 -6.93
C ASN A 152 -8.34 24.19 -5.94
N GLN A 153 -8.04 23.91 -4.68
CA GLN A 153 -9.00 23.76 -3.58
C GLN A 153 -9.72 25.08 -3.26
N LEU A 154 -9.04 26.23 -3.40
CA LEU A 154 -9.60 27.55 -3.13
C LEU A 154 -10.27 28.20 -4.35
N ARG A 155 -10.01 27.70 -5.55
CA ARG A 155 -10.55 28.22 -6.81
C ARG A 155 -12.08 28.38 -6.84
N PRO A 156 -12.91 27.46 -6.31
CA PRO A 156 -14.36 27.63 -6.27
C PRO A 156 -14.83 28.88 -5.50
N TYR A 157 -14.03 29.38 -4.56
CA TYR A 157 -14.43 30.45 -3.63
C TYR A 157 -13.93 31.84 -4.03
N GLN A 158 -13.03 31.94 -5.02
CA GLN A 158 -12.45 33.22 -5.45
C GLN A 158 -13.51 34.28 -5.75
N GLY A 159 -14.57 33.90 -6.46
CA GLY A 159 -15.69 34.79 -6.80
C GLY A 159 -16.51 35.30 -5.59
N LEU A 160 -16.38 34.67 -4.43
CA LEU A 160 -17.07 35.02 -3.20
C LEU A 160 -16.28 36.00 -2.33
N ALA A 161 -14.95 36.07 -2.50
CA ALA A 161 -14.07 36.93 -1.69
C ALA A 161 -14.50 38.41 -1.71
N LYS A 162 -15.08 38.90 -2.81
CA LYS A 162 -15.57 40.28 -2.90
C LYS A 162 -16.77 40.56 -1.99
N LYS A 163 -17.55 39.53 -1.65
CA LYS A 163 -18.79 39.63 -0.87
C LYS A 163 -18.62 39.19 0.59
N ASP A 164 -17.68 38.28 0.84
CA ASP A 164 -17.44 37.71 2.16
C ASP A 164 -16.01 38.06 2.64
N PRO A 165 -15.87 38.96 3.64
CA PRO A 165 -14.58 39.31 4.22
C PRO A 165 -13.81 38.12 4.80
N ALA A 166 -14.49 37.08 5.30
CA ALA A 166 -13.81 35.89 5.81
C ALA A 166 -13.12 35.12 4.68
N ILE A 167 -13.79 34.94 3.54
CA ILE A 167 -13.19 34.32 2.35
C ILE A 167 -12.07 35.20 1.80
N PHE A 168 -12.26 36.53 1.79
CA PHE A 168 -11.21 37.47 1.41
C PHE A 168 -9.94 37.26 2.24
N ASP A 169 -10.07 37.27 3.57
CA ASP A 169 -8.96 37.06 4.49
C ASP A 169 -8.34 35.66 4.33
N LEU A 170 -9.15 34.63 4.11
CA LEU A 170 -8.69 33.25 3.88
C LEU A 170 -7.77 33.16 2.66
N ILE A 171 -8.19 33.74 1.52
CA ILE A 171 -7.43 33.68 0.27
C ILE A 171 -6.20 34.58 0.32
N VAL A 172 -6.29 35.78 0.90
CA VAL A 172 -5.10 36.62 1.16
C VAL A 172 -4.12 35.87 2.06
N GLY A 173 -4.62 35.16 3.06
CA GLY A 173 -3.79 34.32 3.93
C GLY A 173 -3.08 33.21 3.17
N ALA A 174 -3.76 32.53 2.25
CA ALA A 174 -3.14 31.51 1.42
C ALA A 174 -2.07 32.10 0.47
N ILE A 175 -2.33 33.27 -0.13
CA ILE A 175 -1.35 33.97 -0.97
C ILE A 175 -0.09 34.32 -0.16
N ASN A 176 -0.26 34.83 1.06
CA ASN A 176 0.88 35.16 1.93
C ASN A 176 1.63 33.91 2.36
N THR A 177 0.93 32.85 2.76
CA THR A 177 1.55 31.58 3.18
C THR A 177 2.35 30.94 2.04
N GLN A 178 1.78 30.86 0.84
CA GLN A 178 2.52 30.36 -0.33
C GLN A 178 3.70 31.26 -0.72
N SER A 179 3.62 32.58 -0.49
CA SER A 179 4.75 33.48 -0.72
C SER A 179 5.95 33.10 0.16
N GLU A 180 5.72 32.79 1.43
CA GLU A 180 6.76 32.35 2.37
C GLU A 180 7.39 31.02 1.96
N TYR A 181 6.57 30.08 1.49
CA TYR A 181 7.04 28.79 0.98
C TYR A 181 7.92 28.94 -0.27
N VAL A 182 7.49 29.75 -1.24
CA VAL A 182 8.28 30.04 -2.46
C VAL A 182 9.58 30.75 -2.11
N ILE A 183 9.60 31.67 -1.15
CA ILE A 183 10.83 32.34 -0.72
C ILE A 183 11.83 31.35 -0.10
N GLN A 184 11.35 30.46 0.75
CA GLN A 184 12.21 29.54 1.52
C GLN A 184 12.72 28.38 0.68
N SER A 185 11.89 27.77 -0.17
CA SER A 185 12.26 26.58 -0.95
C SER A 185 11.50 26.51 -2.28
N PRO A 186 11.88 27.33 -3.28
CA PRO A 186 11.11 27.50 -4.52
C PRO A 186 11.14 26.29 -5.47
N TYR A 187 11.96 25.28 -5.15
CA TYR A 187 12.04 24.03 -5.89
C TYR A 187 11.12 22.94 -5.35
N CYS A 188 10.48 23.14 -4.20
CA CYS A 188 9.70 22.10 -3.54
C CYS A 188 8.20 22.26 -3.83
N ASN A 189 7.51 21.13 -3.98
CA ASN A 189 6.07 21.06 -4.26
C ASN A 189 5.21 21.14 -2.99
N ALA A 190 5.69 20.59 -1.87
CA ALA A 190 4.90 20.39 -0.65
C ALA A 190 5.56 20.91 0.62
N PHE A 191 4.77 21.55 1.49
CA PHE A 191 5.26 22.28 2.66
C PHE A 191 4.59 21.85 3.96
N GLN A 192 5.36 21.94 5.04
CA GLN A 192 4.93 21.71 6.42
C GLN A 192 4.05 22.86 6.92
N PRO A 193 3.30 22.67 8.03
CA PRO A 193 2.54 23.75 8.63
C PRO A 193 3.39 25.00 8.90
N PRO A 194 2.84 26.23 8.70
CA PRO A 194 3.54 27.46 9.04
C PRO A 194 4.02 27.43 10.50
N PRO A 195 5.22 27.91 10.83
CA PRO A 195 5.70 27.92 12.21
C PRO A 195 4.75 28.62 13.19
N ILE A 196 4.04 29.64 12.70
CA ILE A 196 3.06 30.43 13.45
C ILE A 196 1.75 29.67 13.77
N SER A 197 1.55 28.49 13.19
CA SER A 197 0.36 27.66 13.39
C SER A 197 0.43 26.83 14.66
N GLU A 198 1.62 26.64 15.22
CA GLU A 198 1.89 25.74 16.37
C GLU A 198 1.50 24.27 16.10
N LEU A 199 1.20 23.91 14.83
CA LEU A 199 0.94 22.54 14.40
C LEU A 199 2.25 21.76 14.29
N SER A 200 2.18 20.46 14.60
CA SER A 200 3.34 19.57 14.42
C SER A 200 3.64 19.31 12.95
N VAL A 201 4.93 19.24 12.62
CA VAL A 201 5.40 18.80 11.30
C VAL A 201 5.14 17.30 11.11
N SER A 202 4.97 16.88 9.86
CA SER A 202 4.74 15.48 9.49
C SER A 202 5.97 14.89 8.81
N ALA A 203 6.33 13.65 9.13
CA ALA A 203 7.37 12.94 8.38
C ALA A 203 6.78 12.41 7.06
N ASN A 204 7.46 12.66 5.94
CA ASN A 204 7.06 12.08 4.64
C ASN A 204 7.50 10.60 4.48
N GLY A 205 8.39 10.12 5.37
CA GLY A 205 8.88 8.74 5.38
C GLY A 205 9.80 8.38 4.20
N GLN A 206 10.35 9.37 3.49
CA GLN A 206 11.17 9.18 2.29
C GLN A 206 12.62 9.63 2.53
N ASP A 207 13.57 8.88 1.97
CA ASP A 207 15.00 9.21 1.99
C ASP A 207 15.40 9.96 0.71
N ASP A 208 15.19 11.28 0.72
CA ASP A 208 15.45 12.17 -0.41
C ASP A 208 16.84 12.82 -0.34
N VAL A 209 17.57 12.80 -1.46
CA VAL A 209 18.82 13.54 -1.66
C VAL A 209 18.56 14.64 -2.67
N VAL A 210 18.47 15.88 -2.18
CA VAL A 210 18.07 17.04 -2.99
C VAL A 210 19.12 18.14 -2.93
N HIS A 211 19.35 18.78 -4.07
CA HIS A 211 20.11 20.02 -4.15
C HIS A 211 19.26 21.08 -4.89
N PRO A 212 19.21 22.34 -4.41
CA PRO A 212 19.70 22.80 -3.12
C PRO A 212 19.06 22.03 -1.96
N ALA A 213 19.78 21.89 -0.85
CA ALA A 213 19.23 21.27 0.34
C ALA A 213 18.05 22.11 0.86
N TYR A 214 17.02 21.43 1.36
CA TYR A 214 15.85 22.06 1.96
C TYR A 214 15.82 21.78 3.47
N GLU A 215 15.05 22.57 4.20
CA GLU A 215 14.83 22.41 5.64
C GLU A 215 13.60 21.52 5.88
N PRO A 216 13.75 20.30 6.43
CA PRO A 216 12.63 19.35 6.60
C PRO A 216 11.52 19.85 7.54
N SER A 217 11.82 20.82 8.41
CA SER A 217 10.79 21.48 9.24
C SER A 217 9.92 22.47 8.48
N VAL A 218 10.30 22.84 7.25
CA VAL A 218 9.54 23.74 6.35
C VAL A 218 8.95 22.98 5.17
N VAL A 219 9.67 22.00 4.64
CA VAL A 219 9.32 21.28 3.42
C VAL A 219 8.89 19.86 3.76
N PHE A 220 7.73 19.46 3.25
CA PHE A 220 7.24 18.09 3.35
C PHE A 220 7.81 17.20 2.25
N GLU A 221 7.84 17.70 1.00
CA GLU A 221 8.43 17.02 -0.15
C GLU A 221 9.04 18.05 -1.09
N CYS A 222 10.20 17.73 -1.68
CA CYS A 222 10.92 18.65 -2.55
C CYS A 222 11.05 18.14 -3.99
N LYS A 223 9.95 17.72 -4.61
CA LYS A 223 9.89 17.43 -6.05
C LYS A 223 9.67 18.72 -6.82
N TYR A 224 10.59 19.06 -7.72
CA TYR A 224 10.48 20.28 -8.52
C TYR A 224 9.49 20.15 -9.67
N GLU A 225 8.41 20.90 -9.52
CA GLU A 225 7.31 20.97 -10.47
C GLU A 225 7.12 22.41 -10.91
N LEU A 226 7.26 22.67 -12.22
CA LEU A 226 7.08 24.00 -12.77
C LEU A 226 5.65 24.52 -12.52
N ASP A 227 4.66 23.63 -12.48
CA ASP A 227 3.28 24.01 -12.21
C ASP A 227 3.04 24.44 -10.76
N SER A 228 3.82 23.98 -9.78
CA SER A 228 3.70 24.46 -8.39
C SER A 228 3.90 25.98 -8.30
N LEU A 229 4.91 26.50 -9.01
CA LEU A 229 5.15 27.95 -9.13
C LEU A 229 4.11 28.65 -10.01
N ALA A 230 3.55 27.96 -11.02
CA ALA A 230 2.47 28.52 -11.84
C ALA A 230 1.18 28.68 -11.02
N HIS A 231 0.87 27.71 -10.13
CA HIS A 231 -0.27 27.76 -9.24
C HIS A 231 -0.14 28.86 -8.18
N PHE A 232 1.06 29.12 -7.65
CA PHE A 232 1.32 30.29 -6.81
C PHE A 232 0.89 31.60 -7.48
N LEU A 233 1.24 31.79 -8.75
CA LEU A 233 0.78 32.95 -9.52
C LEU A 233 -0.73 32.89 -9.80
N ALA A 234 -1.27 31.72 -10.12
CA ALA A 234 -2.69 31.54 -10.41
C ALA A 234 -3.59 31.91 -9.22
N LEU A 235 -3.20 31.56 -7.99
CA LEU A 235 -3.94 31.91 -6.77
C LEU A 235 -4.12 33.44 -6.65
N ALA A 236 -3.03 34.18 -6.82
CA ALA A 236 -3.02 35.64 -6.80
C ALA A 236 -3.77 36.26 -7.98
N ASN A 237 -3.58 35.72 -9.19
CA ASN A 237 -4.24 36.20 -10.40
C ASN A 237 -5.76 36.02 -10.34
N ASP A 238 -6.23 34.85 -9.90
CA ASP A 238 -7.65 34.56 -9.74
C ASP A 238 -8.28 35.47 -8.68
N PHE A 239 -7.58 35.71 -7.58
CA PHE A 239 -8.04 36.62 -6.53
C PHE A 239 -8.15 38.07 -7.03
N TYR A 240 -7.13 38.56 -7.75
CA TYR A 240 -7.17 39.88 -8.37
C TYR A 240 -8.29 40.00 -9.41
N GLU A 241 -8.50 39.01 -10.27
CA GLU A 241 -9.58 39.04 -11.26
C GLU A 241 -10.97 39.01 -10.61
N ALA A 242 -11.13 38.31 -9.49
CA ALA A 242 -12.40 38.25 -8.77
C ALA A 242 -12.72 39.51 -7.95
N THR A 243 -11.70 40.14 -7.36
CA THR A 243 -11.90 41.23 -6.39
C THR A 243 -11.50 42.61 -6.91
N GLY A 244 -10.50 42.67 -7.80
CA GLY A 244 -9.78 43.88 -8.19
C GLY A 244 -8.77 44.37 -7.14
N ALA A 245 -8.61 43.66 -6.03
CA ALA A 245 -7.73 44.08 -4.94
C ALA A 245 -6.26 43.89 -5.30
N THR A 246 -5.43 44.89 -5.01
CA THR A 246 -3.97 44.84 -5.21
C THR A 246 -3.19 44.94 -3.91
N ASP A 247 -3.86 45.16 -2.78
CA ASP A 247 -3.20 45.44 -1.49
C ASP A 247 -2.43 44.22 -0.94
N PHE A 248 -2.76 43.01 -1.41
CA PHE A 248 -2.01 41.79 -1.09
C PHE A 248 -0.63 41.75 -1.77
N VAL A 249 -0.39 42.57 -2.81
CA VAL A 249 0.92 42.72 -3.48
C VAL A 249 1.87 43.47 -2.55
N ASN A 250 2.36 42.76 -1.53
CA ASN A 250 3.26 43.26 -0.51
C ASN A 250 4.72 42.91 -0.84
N LYS A 251 5.65 43.34 0.01
CA LYS A 251 7.09 43.09 -0.18
C LYS A 251 7.43 41.60 -0.24
N ARG A 252 6.75 40.75 0.54
CA ARG A 252 6.97 39.30 0.57
C ARG A 252 6.51 38.65 -0.73
N TRP A 253 5.30 38.97 -1.19
CA TRP A 253 4.81 38.46 -2.48
C TRP A 253 5.73 38.88 -3.65
N LEU A 254 6.20 40.13 -3.67
CA LEU A 254 7.16 40.59 -4.67
C LEU A 254 8.50 39.84 -4.61
N LEU A 255 9.01 39.54 -3.40
CA LEU A 255 10.21 38.73 -3.21
C LEU A 255 10.00 37.30 -3.72
N ALA A 256 8.86 36.68 -3.42
CA ALA A 256 8.49 35.36 -3.92
C ALA A 256 8.46 35.32 -5.46
N VAL A 257 7.92 36.36 -6.11
CA VAL A 257 7.92 36.49 -7.57
C VAL A 257 9.34 36.63 -8.13
N ASP A 258 10.23 37.40 -7.49
CA ASP A 258 11.62 37.48 -7.92
C ASP A 258 12.37 36.15 -7.73
N THR A 259 12.08 35.41 -6.65
CA THR A 259 12.60 34.05 -6.43
C THR A 259 12.12 33.07 -7.50
N LEU A 260 10.83 33.11 -7.86
CA LEU A 260 10.27 32.34 -8.98
C LEU A 260 11.01 32.65 -10.28
N LEU A 261 11.25 33.93 -10.59
CA LEU A 261 11.98 34.33 -11.80
C LEU A 261 13.43 33.86 -11.81
N LEU A 262 14.07 33.73 -10.64
CA LEU A 262 15.38 33.11 -10.51
C LEU A 262 15.33 31.62 -10.86
N VAL A 263 14.34 30.88 -10.35
CA VAL A 263 14.14 29.46 -10.69
C VAL A 263 13.87 29.28 -12.18
N LEU A 264 13.01 30.11 -12.79
CA LEU A 264 12.77 30.05 -14.25
C LEU A 264 14.05 30.27 -15.05
N LYS A 265 14.93 31.18 -14.60
CA LYS A 265 16.23 31.38 -15.23
C LYS A 265 17.08 30.12 -15.11
N GLN A 266 17.29 29.61 -13.90
CA GLN A 266 18.13 28.44 -13.61
C GLN A 266 17.64 27.19 -14.35
N GLN A 267 16.33 26.96 -14.38
CA GLN A 267 15.73 25.78 -15.00
C GLN A 267 15.49 25.95 -16.51
N SER A 268 15.83 27.11 -17.09
CA SER A 268 15.92 27.31 -18.55
C SER A 268 17.32 27.04 -19.12
N GLU A 269 18.31 26.76 -18.26
CA GLU A 269 19.69 26.46 -18.69
C GLU A 269 19.75 25.06 -19.34
N PRO A 270 20.52 24.89 -20.42
CA PRO A 270 20.67 23.61 -21.09
C PRO A 270 21.55 22.65 -20.28
N THR A 271 21.52 21.36 -20.63
CA THR A 271 22.43 20.37 -20.01
C THR A 271 23.87 20.54 -20.47
N PHE A 272 24.09 21.06 -21.68
CA PHE A 272 25.43 21.31 -22.22
C PHE A 272 25.54 22.76 -22.69
N HIS A 273 26.65 23.40 -22.36
CA HIS A 273 26.93 24.78 -22.76
C HIS A 273 26.91 24.89 -24.31
N PRO A 274 26.14 25.81 -24.91
CA PRO A 274 25.92 25.84 -26.36
C PRO A 274 27.19 26.02 -27.19
N GLU A 275 28.16 26.78 -26.67
CA GLU A 275 29.39 27.11 -27.41
C GLU A 275 30.54 26.11 -27.19
N THR A 276 30.62 25.51 -26.00
CA THR A 276 31.78 24.70 -25.59
C THR A 276 31.46 23.21 -25.53
N GLY A 277 30.17 22.84 -25.48
CA GLY A 277 29.70 21.47 -25.29
C GLY A 277 29.99 20.89 -23.91
N GLN A 278 30.50 21.70 -22.97
CA GLN A 278 30.76 21.24 -21.61
C GLN A 278 29.44 20.99 -20.87
N TYR A 279 29.44 19.98 -20.00
CA TYR A 279 28.30 19.69 -19.14
C TYR A 279 28.14 20.81 -18.10
N ASP A 280 26.98 21.47 -18.14
CA ASP A 280 26.58 22.46 -17.15
C ASP A 280 25.66 21.79 -16.12
N ARG A 281 26.12 21.71 -14.87
CA ARG A 281 25.38 21.03 -13.81
C ARG A 281 24.09 21.81 -13.52
N ASN A 282 22.93 21.15 -13.65
CA ASN A 282 21.66 21.74 -13.26
C ASN A 282 21.68 22.15 -11.78
N THR A 283 21.12 23.32 -11.48
CA THR A 283 21.03 23.83 -10.10
C THR A 283 20.19 22.88 -9.24
N TYR A 284 19.10 22.34 -9.76
CA TYR A 284 18.27 21.37 -9.04
C TYR A 284 18.65 19.94 -9.38
N THR A 285 18.81 19.10 -8.35
CA THR A 285 18.93 17.64 -8.48
C THR A 285 18.12 16.92 -7.41
N PHE A 286 17.54 15.77 -7.73
CA PHE A 286 16.74 14.98 -6.81
C PHE A 286 16.95 13.49 -6.99
N GLN A 287 17.21 12.77 -5.90
CA GLN A 287 17.21 11.31 -5.87
C GLN A 287 16.42 10.81 -4.67
N ARG A 288 15.57 9.81 -4.90
CA ARG A 288 14.89 9.04 -3.85
C ARG A 288 15.31 7.59 -3.95
N TRP A 289 15.46 6.92 -2.80
CA TRP A 289 15.63 5.47 -2.77
C TRP A 289 14.26 4.80 -2.94
N THR A 290 14.00 4.25 -4.13
CA THR A 290 12.69 3.74 -4.53
C THR A 290 12.83 2.65 -5.60
N ASN A 291 11.83 1.77 -5.70
CA ASN A 291 11.70 0.80 -6.79
C ASN A 291 10.75 1.26 -7.91
N ALA A 292 10.14 2.45 -7.77
CA ALA A 292 9.31 3.08 -8.79
C ALA A 292 10.16 4.05 -9.63
N GLY A 293 10.25 3.80 -10.94
CA GLY A 293 11.04 4.64 -11.84
C GLY A 293 10.54 6.08 -11.98
N THR A 294 9.28 6.36 -11.61
CA THR A 294 8.70 7.70 -11.61
C THR A 294 9.00 8.49 -10.34
N GLU A 295 9.50 7.86 -9.28
CA GLU A 295 9.73 8.50 -7.98
C GLU A 295 11.15 9.07 -7.83
N THR A 296 11.97 9.06 -8.88
CA THR A 296 13.37 9.53 -8.85
C THR A 296 13.83 9.99 -10.23
N LEU A 297 14.90 10.79 -10.30
CA LEU A 297 15.41 11.31 -11.58
C LEU A 297 16.62 10.51 -12.08
N ASN A 298 16.68 10.28 -13.40
CA ASN A 298 17.82 9.68 -14.08
C ASN A 298 19.11 10.49 -13.88
N LEU A 299 20.25 9.87 -14.23
CA LEU A 299 21.56 10.52 -14.27
C LEU A 299 21.96 11.16 -12.94
N GLN A 300 21.89 10.39 -11.85
CA GLN A 300 22.24 10.85 -10.50
C GLN A 300 21.44 12.10 -10.08
N GLY A 301 20.15 12.09 -10.37
CA GLY A 301 19.23 13.12 -9.92
C GLY A 301 19.11 14.34 -10.83
N VAL A 302 19.78 14.38 -11.98
CA VAL A 302 19.74 15.53 -12.90
C VAL A 302 18.50 15.49 -13.81
N GLY A 303 18.02 14.29 -14.14
CA GLY A 303 17.04 14.06 -15.19
C GLY A 303 17.69 13.98 -16.58
N ASN A 304 16.89 13.65 -17.59
CA ASN A 304 17.41 13.47 -18.95
C ASN A 304 17.93 14.81 -19.56
N PRO A 305 18.89 14.74 -20.51
CA PRO A 305 19.50 15.94 -21.09
C PRO A 305 18.50 16.81 -21.87
N LEU A 306 18.65 18.13 -21.74
CA LEU A 306 17.84 19.14 -22.42
C LEU A 306 18.70 20.03 -23.30
N ASN A 307 18.20 20.32 -24.51
CA ASN A 307 18.89 21.16 -25.47
C ASN A 307 18.75 22.66 -25.14
N SER A 308 19.66 23.45 -25.69
CA SER A 308 19.65 24.90 -25.58
C SER A 308 18.72 25.58 -26.59
N GLY A 309 18.43 26.87 -26.34
CA GLY A 309 17.74 27.72 -27.31
C GLY A 309 16.24 27.52 -27.45
N THR A 310 15.62 26.64 -26.66
CA THR A 310 14.19 26.31 -26.78
C THR A 310 13.25 27.38 -26.21
N GLY A 311 13.76 28.22 -25.31
CA GLY A 311 12.95 29.15 -24.54
C GLY A 311 12.06 28.52 -23.46
N LEU A 312 12.00 27.19 -23.39
CA LEU A 312 11.26 26.40 -22.40
C LEU A 312 12.03 26.30 -21.07
N VAL A 313 11.29 25.92 -20.03
CA VAL A 313 11.80 25.71 -18.67
C VAL A 313 11.58 24.25 -18.28
N ARG A 314 12.60 23.63 -17.67
CA ARG A 314 12.55 22.26 -17.15
C ARG A 314 11.44 22.14 -16.10
N SER A 315 10.75 21.02 -16.08
CA SER A 315 10.01 20.51 -14.91
C SER A 315 10.64 19.17 -14.59
N ALA A 316 11.09 18.95 -13.35
CA ALA A 316 11.66 17.66 -12.99
C ALA A 316 10.56 16.61 -12.85
N PHE A 317 9.47 16.99 -12.18
CA PHE A 317 8.27 16.19 -11.96
C PHE A 317 7.04 16.83 -12.62
N ARG A 318 5.98 16.04 -12.75
CA ARG A 318 4.65 16.38 -13.29
C ARG A 318 3.71 16.74 -12.14
N PRO A 319 2.51 17.29 -12.40
CA PRO A 319 1.48 17.50 -11.38
C PRO A 319 0.89 16.21 -10.78
N SER A 320 1.32 15.03 -11.25
CA SER A 320 1.07 13.73 -10.62
C SER A 320 2.15 13.34 -9.60
N ASP A 321 3.10 14.24 -9.32
CA ASP A 321 4.32 14.00 -8.53
C ASP A 321 5.26 12.93 -9.15
N ASP A 322 5.01 12.48 -10.40
CA ASP A 322 5.88 11.57 -11.15
C ASP A 322 6.95 12.32 -11.95
N ALA A 323 8.15 11.75 -12.05
CA ALA A 323 9.25 12.27 -12.85
C ALA A 323 8.86 12.41 -14.33
N THR A 324 9.25 13.53 -14.93
CA THR A 324 9.18 13.71 -16.38
C THR A 324 10.15 12.77 -17.10
N ILE A 325 9.80 12.36 -18.32
CA ILE A 325 10.70 11.56 -19.15
C ILE A 325 11.65 12.48 -19.91
N LEU A 326 11.15 13.50 -20.62
CA LEU A 326 12.03 14.37 -21.42
C LEU A 326 12.44 15.67 -20.73
N GLY A 327 11.69 16.20 -19.77
CA GLY A 327 12.09 17.35 -18.94
C GLY A 327 11.51 18.70 -19.35
N PHE A 328 11.24 18.99 -20.63
CA PHE A 328 10.40 20.14 -21.00
C PHE A 328 8.93 19.71 -21.05
N PHE A 329 8.26 19.86 -19.91
CA PHE A 329 6.85 19.53 -19.75
C PHE A 329 5.95 20.63 -20.33
N ILE A 330 5.26 20.33 -21.44
CA ILE A 330 4.55 21.32 -22.25
C ILE A 330 3.35 21.95 -21.52
N PRO A 331 2.44 21.19 -20.86
CA PRO A 331 1.35 21.77 -20.08
C PRO A 331 1.80 22.78 -19.01
N ALA A 332 2.85 22.49 -18.23
CA ALA A 332 3.33 23.45 -17.21
C ALA A 332 3.99 24.69 -17.82
N ASN A 333 4.74 24.54 -18.92
CA ASN A 333 5.28 25.69 -19.66
C ASN A 333 4.16 26.58 -20.24
N ALA A 334 3.10 25.96 -20.76
CA ALA A 334 1.90 26.65 -21.22
C ALA A 334 1.21 27.40 -20.07
N MET A 335 0.97 26.73 -18.93
CA MET A 335 0.38 27.34 -17.73
C MET A 335 1.20 28.51 -17.22
N MET A 336 2.51 28.31 -17.02
CA MET A 336 3.43 29.36 -16.56
C MET A 336 3.41 30.56 -17.52
N SER A 337 3.38 30.34 -18.84
CA SER A 337 3.28 31.44 -19.81
C SER A 337 2.02 32.28 -19.62
N VAL A 338 0.87 31.66 -19.31
CA VAL A 338 -0.38 32.39 -19.07
C VAL A 338 -0.32 33.14 -17.75
N GLU A 339 0.08 32.47 -16.68
CA GLU A 339 0.04 33.05 -15.33
C GLU A 339 1.06 34.19 -15.14
N LEU A 340 2.22 34.13 -15.79
CA LEU A 340 3.14 35.27 -15.86
C LEU A 340 2.53 36.47 -16.59
N GLY A 341 1.75 36.21 -17.64
CA GLY A 341 1.09 37.26 -18.41
C GLY A 341 -0.09 37.89 -17.66
N ARG A 342 -0.85 37.11 -16.88
CA ARG A 342 -1.89 37.60 -15.96
C ARG A 342 -1.26 38.40 -14.81
N ALA A 343 -0.19 37.89 -14.20
CA ALA A 343 0.54 38.57 -13.13
C ALA A 343 1.17 39.88 -13.62
N SER A 344 1.65 39.93 -14.88
CA SER A 344 2.10 41.17 -15.51
C SER A 344 1.02 42.24 -15.53
N LYS A 345 -0.22 41.90 -15.93
CA LYS A 345 -1.34 42.86 -15.94
C LYS A 345 -1.73 43.31 -14.54
N MET A 346 -1.79 42.38 -13.59
CA MET A 346 -2.05 42.70 -12.18
C MET A 346 -1.01 43.67 -11.61
N LEU A 347 0.29 43.43 -11.87
CA LEU A 347 1.36 44.31 -11.40
C LEU A 347 1.38 45.67 -12.10
N GLN A 348 0.91 45.77 -13.35
CA GLN A 348 0.68 47.08 -13.98
C GLN A 348 -0.38 47.87 -13.20
N ALA A 349 -1.48 47.22 -12.81
CA ALA A 349 -2.53 47.84 -12.00
C ALA A 349 -2.05 48.20 -10.59
N ALA A 350 -1.22 47.36 -9.97
CA ALA A 350 -0.58 47.63 -8.67
C ALA A 350 0.57 48.66 -8.73
N GLY A 351 0.89 49.22 -9.90
CA GLY A 351 1.91 50.25 -10.08
C GLY A 351 3.36 49.76 -10.22
N ASN A 352 3.62 48.44 -10.19
CA ASN A 352 4.96 47.86 -10.35
C ASN A 352 5.31 47.55 -11.81
N LYS A 353 5.43 48.62 -12.61
CA LYS A 353 5.62 48.54 -14.08
C LYS A 353 6.88 47.80 -14.53
N ALA A 354 7.97 47.91 -13.76
CA ALA A 354 9.24 47.29 -14.11
C ALA A 354 9.17 45.75 -14.03
N LEU A 355 8.70 45.22 -12.91
CA LEU A 355 8.51 43.79 -12.72
C LEU A 355 7.43 43.25 -13.67
N ALA A 356 6.34 44.00 -13.87
CA ALA A 356 5.32 43.65 -14.86
C ALA A 356 5.90 43.44 -16.27
N THR A 357 6.79 44.33 -16.71
CA THR A 357 7.45 44.21 -18.02
C THR A 357 8.33 42.95 -18.10
N LYS A 358 9.06 42.63 -17.02
CA LYS A 358 9.90 41.44 -16.92
C LYS A 358 9.06 40.15 -17.03
N LEU A 359 7.93 40.07 -16.33
CA LEU A 359 6.99 38.95 -16.39
C LEU A 359 6.36 38.82 -17.78
N GLY A 360 5.97 39.93 -18.41
CA GLY A 360 5.43 39.93 -19.77
C GLY A 360 6.40 39.35 -20.79
N LYS A 361 7.69 39.69 -20.70
CA LYS A 361 8.73 39.11 -21.57
C LYS A 361 8.91 37.60 -21.37
N TRP A 362 8.86 37.13 -20.12
CA TRP A 362 8.91 35.70 -19.84
C TRP A 362 7.67 34.95 -20.36
N SER A 363 6.49 35.55 -20.21
CA SER A 363 5.24 35.04 -20.78
C SER A 363 5.34 34.84 -22.30
N GLU A 364 5.81 35.86 -23.02
CA GLU A 364 6.02 35.80 -24.47
C GLU A 364 7.06 34.74 -24.88
N LYS A 365 8.20 34.68 -24.16
CA LYS A 365 9.28 33.71 -24.41
C LYS A 365 8.79 32.27 -24.27
N LEU A 366 8.13 31.95 -23.16
CA LEU A 366 7.63 30.59 -22.90
C LEU A 366 6.54 30.20 -23.89
N ARG A 367 5.62 31.13 -24.19
CA ARG A 367 4.57 30.88 -25.19
C ARG A 367 5.16 30.58 -26.57
N ALA A 368 6.17 31.35 -26.99
CA ALA A 368 6.86 31.10 -28.25
C ALA A 368 7.54 29.72 -28.24
N GLY A 369 8.26 29.37 -27.14
CA GLY A 369 8.90 28.06 -26.99
C GLY A 369 7.91 26.89 -27.04
N VAL A 370 6.74 27.00 -26.42
CA VAL A 370 5.68 25.98 -26.49
C VAL A 370 5.17 25.80 -27.91
N LEU A 371 4.94 26.90 -28.64
CA LEU A 371 4.43 26.83 -30.01
C LEU A 371 5.48 26.31 -31.00
N GLU A 372 6.76 26.64 -30.80
CA GLU A 372 7.86 26.25 -31.68
C GLU A 372 8.29 24.79 -31.45
N HIS A 373 8.43 24.37 -30.19
CA HIS A 373 9.00 23.06 -29.85
C HIS A 373 7.97 22.05 -29.35
N GLY A 374 6.84 22.52 -28.79
CA GLY A 374 5.79 21.65 -28.27
C GLY A 374 4.80 21.16 -29.32
N VAL A 375 4.75 21.75 -30.52
CA VAL A 375 3.85 21.33 -31.60
C VAL A 375 4.55 20.32 -32.51
N ILE A 376 3.99 19.11 -32.62
CA ILE A 376 4.55 17.98 -33.37
C ILE A 376 3.54 17.50 -34.41
N LYS A 377 4.04 17.17 -35.60
CA LYS A 377 3.21 16.62 -36.67
C LYS A 377 2.96 15.12 -36.47
N HIS A 378 1.77 14.77 -35.99
CA HIS A 378 1.33 13.39 -35.84
C HIS A 378 0.77 12.82 -37.15
N LYS A 379 1.13 11.57 -37.49
CA LYS A 379 0.72 10.90 -38.75
C LYS A 379 -0.80 10.82 -38.95
N LYS A 380 -1.55 10.44 -37.90
CA LYS A 380 -3.02 10.33 -37.89
C LYS A 380 -3.76 11.66 -37.63
N TYR A 381 -3.36 12.40 -36.60
CA TYR A 381 -4.13 13.55 -36.10
C TYR A 381 -3.71 14.92 -36.65
N GLY A 382 -2.62 15.00 -37.42
CA GLY A 382 -2.08 16.29 -37.87
C GLY A 382 -1.20 16.95 -36.81
N ASP A 383 -1.14 18.28 -36.78
CA ASP A 383 -0.35 19.00 -35.79
C ASP A 383 -1.03 18.90 -34.42
N VAL A 384 -0.27 18.42 -33.42
CA VAL A 384 -0.71 18.21 -32.03
C VAL A 384 0.32 18.78 -31.06
N PHE A 385 -0.08 19.08 -29.84
CA PHE A 385 0.86 19.35 -28.76
C PHE A 385 1.43 18.03 -28.22
N ALA A 386 2.75 17.96 -28.09
CA ALA A 386 3.42 16.92 -27.33
C ALA A 386 3.24 17.16 -25.82
N TYR A 387 3.28 16.09 -25.04
CA TYR A 387 3.21 16.15 -23.59
C TYR A 387 4.54 16.63 -22.99
N GLU A 388 5.64 16.08 -23.51
CA GLU A 388 7.01 16.45 -23.14
C GLU A 388 7.91 16.46 -24.36
N VAL A 389 8.94 17.31 -24.32
CA VAL A 389 10.00 17.40 -25.35
C VAL A 389 11.37 17.58 -24.69
N ASP A 390 12.44 17.37 -25.45
CA ASP A 390 13.84 17.55 -24.98
C ASP A 390 14.60 18.70 -25.68
N GLY A 391 14.03 19.24 -26.75
CA GLY A 391 14.67 20.24 -27.62
C GLY A 391 15.70 19.67 -28.61
N TYR A 392 16.01 18.37 -28.56
CA TYR A 392 16.82 17.67 -29.58
C TYR A 392 15.97 17.09 -30.70
N GLY A 393 14.65 17.01 -30.50
CA GLY A 393 13.67 16.53 -31.47
C GLY A 393 12.86 15.33 -30.98
N SER A 394 13.14 14.82 -29.78
CA SER A 394 12.30 13.80 -29.15
C SER A 394 11.03 14.45 -28.60
N SER A 395 9.94 13.70 -28.67
CA SER A 395 8.65 14.10 -28.12
C SER A 395 7.91 12.89 -27.57
N ILE A 396 7.18 13.10 -26.46
CA ILE A 396 6.25 12.12 -25.90
C ILE A 396 4.83 12.55 -26.26
N LEU A 397 4.07 11.64 -26.85
CA LEU A 397 2.68 11.83 -27.24
C LEU A 397 1.79 11.01 -26.30
N MET A 398 1.23 11.69 -25.31
CA MET A 398 0.32 11.14 -24.29
C MET A 398 -0.45 12.29 -23.65
N ASP A 399 -1.28 12.00 -22.65
CA ASP A 399 -1.68 12.98 -21.63
C ASP A 399 -1.84 12.26 -20.29
N ASP A 400 -1.79 13.03 -19.21
CA ASP A 400 -2.03 12.60 -17.84
C ASP A 400 -3.28 13.31 -17.29
N ALA A 401 -3.91 12.74 -16.25
CA ALA A 401 -5.12 13.30 -15.69
C ALA A 401 -4.92 14.57 -14.85
N ASN A 402 -3.73 14.73 -14.25
CA ASN A 402 -3.44 15.82 -13.32
C ASN A 402 -3.38 17.19 -14.03
N TYR A 403 -4.00 18.22 -13.43
CA TYR A 403 -3.95 19.58 -13.95
C TYR A 403 -2.67 20.29 -13.48
N PRO A 404 -1.87 20.91 -14.37
CA PRO A 404 -2.13 21.16 -15.79
C PRO A 404 -1.84 19.96 -16.72
N SER A 405 -2.75 19.72 -17.68
CA SER A 405 -2.65 18.69 -18.72
C SER A 405 -2.83 19.29 -20.13
N LEU A 406 -2.58 18.52 -21.18
CA LEU A 406 -2.86 18.95 -22.56
C LEU A 406 -4.37 19.18 -22.77
N LEU A 407 -5.19 18.32 -22.17
CA LEU A 407 -6.65 18.48 -22.18
C LEU A 407 -7.08 19.84 -21.62
N ALA A 408 -6.37 20.36 -20.62
CA ALA A 408 -6.69 21.59 -19.90
C ALA A 408 -6.23 22.90 -20.57
N LEU A 409 -5.49 22.85 -21.69
CA LEU A 409 -4.92 24.05 -22.34
C LEU A 409 -5.92 25.23 -22.54
N PRO A 410 -7.19 24.98 -22.94
CA PRO A 410 -8.17 26.06 -23.07
C PRO A 410 -8.66 26.61 -21.74
N VAL A 411 -8.83 25.76 -20.72
CA VAL A 411 -9.28 26.19 -19.37
C VAL A 411 -8.20 27.03 -18.69
N MET A 412 -6.92 26.70 -18.94
CA MET A 412 -5.78 27.52 -18.53
C MET A 412 -5.70 28.86 -19.24
N GLY A 413 -6.40 29.04 -20.37
CA GLY A 413 -6.36 30.26 -21.18
C GLY A 413 -5.19 30.31 -22.18
N PHE A 414 -4.53 29.18 -22.45
CA PHE A 414 -3.39 29.12 -23.36
C PHE A 414 -3.80 29.19 -24.84
N CYS A 415 -4.85 28.46 -25.22
CA CYS A 415 -5.42 28.46 -26.56
C CYS A 415 -6.96 28.54 -26.51
N ASP A 416 -7.60 28.79 -27.65
CA ASP A 416 -9.06 28.67 -27.74
C ASP A 416 -9.45 27.20 -27.75
N VAL A 417 -10.65 26.88 -27.25
CA VAL A 417 -11.18 25.51 -27.34
C VAL A 417 -11.31 25.05 -28.80
N ASP A 418 -11.52 25.97 -29.74
CA ASP A 418 -11.64 25.68 -31.17
C ASP A 418 -10.29 25.74 -31.92
N ASP A 419 -9.17 25.93 -31.21
CA ASP A 419 -7.83 25.92 -31.82
C ASP A 419 -7.60 24.56 -32.53
N PRO A 420 -7.19 24.57 -33.82
CA PRO A 420 -7.10 23.34 -34.60
C PRO A 420 -6.04 22.38 -34.06
N ILE A 421 -4.92 22.88 -33.52
CA ILE A 421 -3.87 22.05 -32.91
C ILE A 421 -4.41 21.44 -31.63
N TYR A 422 -5.09 22.23 -30.80
CA TYR A 422 -5.75 21.71 -29.59
C TYR A 422 -6.81 20.65 -29.94
N GLN A 423 -7.66 20.88 -30.92
CA GLN A 423 -8.70 19.93 -31.31
C GLN A 423 -8.10 18.61 -31.85
N ASN A 424 -7.00 18.67 -32.59
CA ASN A 424 -6.26 17.48 -32.99
C ASN A 424 -5.65 16.76 -31.78
N THR A 425 -5.08 17.52 -30.84
CA THR A 425 -4.50 17.00 -29.59
C THR A 425 -5.58 16.34 -28.75
N ARG A 426 -6.74 16.98 -28.55
CA ARG A 426 -7.91 16.47 -27.83
C ARG A 426 -8.37 15.13 -28.42
N LYS A 427 -8.49 15.04 -29.74
CA LYS A 427 -8.85 13.78 -30.43
C LYS A 427 -7.81 12.69 -30.21
N MET A 428 -6.52 13.05 -30.21
CA MET A 428 -5.44 12.11 -29.95
C MET A 428 -5.49 11.58 -28.51
N ILE A 429 -5.60 12.47 -27.53
CA ILE A 429 -5.46 12.11 -26.11
C ILE A 429 -6.69 11.41 -25.52
N LEU A 430 -7.83 11.54 -26.18
CA LEU A 430 -9.08 10.83 -25.89
C LEU A 430 -9.31 9.61 -26.79
N ASP A 431 -8.28 9.15 -27.52
CA ASP A 431 -8.29 7.88 -28.26
C ASP A 431 -7.27 6.92 -27.66
N LYS A 432 -7.67 5.66 -27.46
CA LYS A 432 -6.81 4.58 -26.96
C LYS A 432 -5.59 4.33 -27.84
N GLN A 433 -5.69 4.65 -29.15
CA GLN A 433 -4.55 4.56 -30.06
C GLN A 433 -3.63 5.79 -30.02
N GLY A 434 -4.10 6.91 -29.47
CA GLY A 434 -3.36 8.17 -29.41
C GLY A 434 -2.76 8.49 -28.04
N ASN A 435 -3.31 7.94 -26.96
CA ASN A 435 -2.77 8.10 -25.61
C ASN A 435 -2.68 6.74 -24.87
N PRO A 436 -1.48 6.31 -24.43
CA PRO A 436 -1.31 5.06 -23.69
C PRO A 436 -2.05 5.03 -22.35
N TYR A 437 -2.39 6.20 -21.80
CA TYR A 437 -3.12 6.34 -20.53
C TYR A 437 -4.60 6.70 -20.72
N TYR A 438 -5.14 6.64 -21.95
CA TYR A 438 -6.59 6.67 -22.14
C TYR A 438 -7.18 5.27 -21.92
N LEU A 439 -7.72 5.06 -20.73
CA LEU A 439 -8.19 3.77 -20.23
C LEU A 439 -9.69 3.61 -20.49
N THR A 440 -10.08 2.40 -20.86
CA THR A 440 -11.47 2.03 -21.17
C THR A 440 -11.77 0.68 -20.51
N GLY A 441 -12.88 0.63 -19.77
CA GLY A 441 -13.36 -0.59 -19.13
C GLY A 441 -14.88 -0.66 -19.11
N ARG A 442 -15.41 -1.67 -18.43
CA ARG A 442 -16.87 -1.93 -18.40
C ARG A 442 -17.65 -0.89 -17.61
N GLY A 443 -17.03 -0.28 -16.61
CA GLY A 443 -17.69 0.63 -15.66
C GLY A 443 -17.31 2.10 -15.82
N PHE A 444 -16.13 2.38 -16.37
CA PHE A 444 -15.60 3.74 -16.49
C PHE A 444 -14.62 3.86 -17.66
N GLN A 445 -14.34 5.09 -18.08
CA GLN A 445 -13.28 5.43 -19.02
C GLN A 445 -12.74 6.81 -18.70
N GLY A 446 -11.50 7.09 -19.11
CA GLY A 446 -10.87 8.39 -18.89
C GLY A 446 -9.37 8.30 -19.01
N ILE A 447 -8.70 9.42 -18.75
CA ILE A 447 -7.24 9.47 -18.70
C ILE A 447 -6.81 9.06 -17.28
N GLY A 448 -5.82 8.18 -17.21
CA GLY A 448 -5.11 7.82 -15.98
C GLY A 448 -3.73 8.48 -15.94
N GLY A 449 -2.73 7.70 -15.53
CA GLY A 449 -1.34 8.12 -15.48
C GLY A 449 -0.46 6.97 -14.97
N PRO A 450 0.87 7.11 -15.04
CA PRO A 450 1.77 6.11 -14.48
C PRO A 450 1.70 6.02 -12.95
N HIS A 451 1.26 7.08 -12.26
CA HIS A 451 1.16 7.17 -10.80
C HIS A 451 0.44 5.98 -10.15
N ILE A 452 -0.79 5.69 -10.60
CA ILE A 452 -1.60 4.56 -10.09
C ILE A 452 -1.48 3.33 -11.00
N GLY A 453 -1.17 3.54 -12.28
CA GLY A 453 -0.92 2.48 -13.25
C GLY A 453 -2.07 2.22 -14.23
N LEU A 454 -2.02 1.05 -14.87
CA LEU A 454 -2.68 0.81 -16.16
C LEU A 454 -4.17 0.44 -16.10
N LYS A 455 -4.78 0.48 -14.91
CA LYS A 455 -6.20 0.10 -14.70
C LYS A 455 -7.07 1.23 -14.18
N ASN A 456 -6.45 2.30 -13.68
CA ASN A 456 -7.14 3.34 -12.93
C ASN A 456 -7.19 4.64 -13.72
N ALA A 457 -8.39 5.06 -14.09
CA ALA A 457 -8.63 6.37 -14.69
C ALA A 457 -9.08 7.35 -13.60
N TRP A 458 -8.77 8.64 -13.80
CA TRP A 458 -9.03 9.67 -12.80
C TRP A 458 -10.31 10.44 -13.18
N PRO A 459 -11.29 10.57 -12.27
CA PRO A 459 -12.50 11.35 -12.51
C PRO A 459 -12.22 12.79 -12.96
N MET A 460 -11.12 13.38 -12.48
CA MET A 460 -10.66 14.72 -12.86
C MET A 460 -10.45 14.88 -14.37
N SER A 461 -10.02 13.82 -15.09
CA SER A 461 -9.86 13.87 -16.54
C SER A 461 -11.19 14.08 -17.26
N LEU A 462 -12.27 13.44 -16.81
CA LEU A 462 -13.62 13.62 -17.37
C LEU A 462 -14.21 14.99 -17.02
N LEU A 463 -13.90 15.52 -15.83
CA LEU A 463 -14.29 16.86 -15.43
C LEU A 463 -13.65 17.92 -16.34
N LEU A 464 -12.35 17.79 -16.61
CA LEU A 464 -11.65 18.64 -17.57
C LEU A 464 -12.17 18.44 -18.99
N GLN A 465 -12.47 17.20 -19.39
CA GLN A 465 -13.09 16.89 -20.68
C GLN A 465 -14.42 17.62 -20.85
N ALA A 466 -15.28 17.61 -19.83
CA ALA A 466 -16.55 18.33 -19.81
C ALA A 466 -16.36 19.86 -19.85
N GLN A 467 -15.41 20.40 -19.08
CA GLN A 467 -15.08 21.83 -19.12
C GLN A 467 -14.57 22.26 -20.50
N THR A 468 -13.91 21.38 -21.25
CA THR A 468 -13.35 21.69 -22.56
C THR A 468 -14.20 21.22 -23.74
N SER A 469 -15.48 20.90 -23.48
CA SER A 469 -16.45 20.56 -24.51
C SER A 469 -17.54 21.62 -24.70
N ASN A 470 -18.03 21.69 -25.93
CA ASN A 470 -19.25 22.39 -26.32
C ASN A 470 -20.39 21.42 -26.69
N ASP A 471 -20.12 20.11 -26.77
CA ASP A 471 -21.11 19.07 -27.03
C ASP A 471 -21.83 18.69 -25.73
N ASP A 472 -23.12 19.01 -25.67
CA ASP A 472 -23.98 18.73 -24.52
C ASP A 472 -24.05 17.24 -24.17
N LYS A 473 -23.96 16.36 -25.17
CA LYS A 473 -23.99 14.91 -24.95
C LYS A 473 -22.71 14.44 -24.28
N GLU A 474 -21.55 14.85 -24.81
CA GLU A 474 -20.24 14.52 -24.21
C GLU A 474 -20.17 15.02 -22.77
N ILE A 475 -20.57 16.28 -22.52
CA ILE A 475 -20.58 16.86 -21.17
C ILE A 475 -21.42 16.01 -20.22
N LYS A 476 -22.65 15.65 -20.63
CA LYS A 476 -23.54 14.86 -19.79
C LYS A 476 -22.96 13.46 -19.51
N GLU A 477 -22.41 12.80 -20.52
CA GLU A 477 -21.78 11.48 -20.35
C GLU A 477 -20.59 11.54 -19.37
N CYS A 478 -19.76 12.57 -19.44
CA CYS A 478 -18.67 12.79 -18.48
C CYS A 478 -19.20 12.97 -17.04
N ILE A 479 -20.19 13.84 -16.82
CA ILE A 479 -20.76 14.10 -15.49
C ILE A 479 -21.46 12.85 -14.94
N ASP A 480 -22.24 12.15 -15.76
CA ASP A 480 -22.95 10.92 -15.35
C ASP A 480 -21.97 9.80 -14.97
N MET A 481 -20.83 9.68 -15.66
CA MET A 481 -19.78 8.73 -15.29
C MET A 481 -19.14 9.09 -13.96
N VAL A 482 -18.74 10.36 -13.77
CA VAL A 482 -18.15 10.82 -12.50
C VAL A 482 -19.12 10.59 -11.34
N LEU A 483 -20.40 10.93 -11.52
CA LEU A 483 -21.44 10.72 -10.52
C LEU A 483 -21.57 9.25 -10.10
N LYS A 484 -21.58 8.32 -11.08
CA LYS A 484 -21.61 6.86 -10.82
C LYS A 484 -20.34 6.34 -10.17
N ALA A 485 -19.21 7.00 -10.41
CA ALA A 485 -17.92 6.65 -9.84
C ALA A 485 -17.66 7.30 -8.46
N SER A 486 -18.67 7.96 -7.87
CA SER A 486 -18.63 8.59 -6.56
C SER A 486 -19.56 7.93 -5.53
N PRO A 487 -19.52 6.59 -5.34
CA PRO A 487 -20.46 5.89 -4.44
C PRO A 487 -20.35 6.34 -2.97
N ARG A 488 -19.23 6.98 -2.59
CA ARG A 488 -19.03 7.57 -1.26
C ARG A 488 -19.53 9.00 -1.13
N GLY A 489 -20.11 9.59 -2.18
CA GLY A 489 -20.57 10.98 -2.15
C GLY A 489 -19.45 12.02 -2.20
N LEU A 490 -18.24 11.63 -2.63
CA LEU A 490 -17.07 12.50 -2.88
C LEU A 490 -16.38 12.07 -4.17
N ILE A 491 -15.47 12.91 -4.68
CA ILE A 491 -14.63 12.59 -5.84
C ILE A 491 -13.36 11.88 -5.36
N HIS A 492 -13.08 10.73 -5.96
CA HIS A 492 -11.88 9.95 -5.70
C HIS A 492 -10.74 10.38 -6.61
N GLU A 493 -9.51 10.06 -6.22
CA GLU A 493 -8.31 10.31 -7.03
C GLU A 493 -8.37 9.50 -8.33
N SER A 494 -8.52 8.18 -8.21
CA SER A 494 -8.61 7.29 -9.35
C SER A 494 -9.61 6.16 -9.10
N VAL A 495 -10.10 5.55 -10.18
CA VAL A 495 -11.11 4.50 -10.18
C VAL A 495 -10.73 3.41 -11.16
N ASP A 496 -10.82 2.13 -10.77
CA ASP A 496 -10.59 1.01 -11.68
C ASP A 496 -11.68 1.01 -12.79
N VAL A 497 -11.25 1.03 -14.05
CA VAL A 497 -12.17 1.17 -15.19
C VAL A 497 -13.15 0.00 -15.37
N ASN A 498 -12.86 -1.16 -14.78
CA ASN A 498 -13.74 -2.33 -14.79
C ASN A 498 -14.55 -2.45 -13.49
N TYR A 499 -14.08 -1.89 -12.38
CA TYR A 499 -14.68 -2.02 -11.05
C TYR A 499 -14.77 -0.66 -10.34
N VAL A 500 -15.79 0.14 -10.66
CA VAL A 500 -15.93 1.53 -10.19
C VAL A 500 -15.95 1.73 -8.66
N ASN A 501 -16.23 0.68 -7.90
CA ASN A 501 -16.19 0.73 -6.44
C ASN A 501 -14.77 0.55 -5.87
N GLN A 502 -13.79 0.21 -6.70
CA GLN A 502 -12.37 0.19 -6.34
C GLN A 502 -11.75 1.52 -6.77
N TYR A 503 -11.36 2.31 -5.77
CA TYR A 503 -10.83 3.65 -5.96
C TYR A 503 -9.64 3.91 -5.02
N THR A 504 -8.87 4.95 -5.32
CA THR A 504 -7.82 5.48 -4.43
C THR A 504 -8.28 6.80 -3.81
N ARG A 505 -7.88 7.02 -2.55
CA ARG A 505 -8.20 8.19 -1.70
C ARG A 505 -9.71 8.48 -1.55
N SER A 506 -10.25 8.17 -0.36
CA SER A 506 -11.64 8.54 0.00
C SER A 506 -11.81 10.04 0.21
N TRP A 507 -10.74 10.75 0.58
CA TRP A 507 -10.72 12.19 0.83
C TRP A 507 -9.64 12.86 -0.01
N PHE A 508 -10.06 13.45 -1.14
CA PHE A 508 -9.19 14.24 -1.99
C PHE A 508 -9.84 15.58 -2.32
N ALA A 509 -9.51 16.60 -1.52
CA ALA A 509 -10.20 17.89 -1.58
C ALA A 509 -9.95 18.64 -2.89
N TRP A 510 -8.79 18.46 -3.53
CA TRP A 510 -8.53 19.02 -4.86
C TRP A 510 -9.53 18.49 -5.90
N ALA A 511 -9.72 17.17 -5.99
CA ALA A 511 -10.66 16.58 -6.93
C ALA A 511 -12.12 17.05 -6.69
N ASN A 512 -12.50 17.20 -5.42
CA ASN A 512 -13.78 17.81 -5.02
C ASN A 512 -13.90 19.26 -5.52
N GLY A 513 -12.84 20.06 -5.38
CA GLY A 513 -12.75 21.43 -5.90
C GLY A 513 -12.89 21.50 -7.42
N VAL A 514 -12.27 20.59 -8.17
CA VAL A 514 -12.40 20.55 -9.64
C VAL A 514 -13.83 20.20 -10.07
N PHE A 515 -14.49 19.26 -9.35
CA PHE A 515 -15.90 18.97 -9.61
C PHE A 515 -16.78 20.19 -9.34
N ALA A 516 -16.57 20.86 -8.21
CA ALA A 516 -17.30 22.06 -7.86
C ALA A 516 -17.15 23.17 -8.91
N VAL A 517 -15.91 23.43 -9.37
CA VAL A 517 -15.64 24.37 -10.49
C VAL A 517 -16.38 23.95 -11.76
N THR A 518 -16.38 22.66 -12.09
CA THR A 518 -17.05 22.12 -13.28
C THR A 518 -18.55 22.36 -13.23
N ILE A 519 -19.21 22.06 -12.11
CA ILE A 519 -20.66 22.25 -11.96
C ILE A 519 -21.02 23.73 -11.97
N LEU A 520 -20.24 24.59 -11.32
CA LEU A 520 -20.46 26.05 -11.34
C LEU A 520 -20.27 26.65 -12.76
N ASP A 521 -19.26 26.21 -13.51
CA ASP A 521 -19.07 26.58 -14.92
C ASP A 521 -20.27 26.17 -15.77
N LEU A 522 -20.71 24.92 -15.66
CA LEU A 522 -21.84 24.40 -16.43
C LEU A 522 -23.16 25.08 -16.03
N ALA A 523 -23.39 25.29 -14.73
CA ALA A 523 -24.55 26.02 -14.23
C ALA A 523 -24.65 27.45 -14.78
N LYS A 524 -23.51 28.06 -15.12
CA LYS A 524 -23.44 29.38 -15.74
C LYS A 524 -23.51 29.35 -17.27
N ARG A 525 -22.73 28.49 -17.93
CA ARG A 525 -22.56 28.47 -19.38
C ARG A 525 -23.62 27.62 -20.10
N LYS A 526 -24.04 26.53 -19.48
CA LYS A 526 -25.00 25.54 -20.01
C LYS A 526 -25.98 25.13 -18.90
N PRO A 527 -26.74 26.09 -18.33
CA PRO A 527 -27.63 25.85 -17.18
C PRO A 527 -28.62 24.71 -17.38
N HIS A 528 -29.02 24.44 -18.63
CA HIS A 528 -29.96 23.37 -18.96
C HIS A 528 -29.41 21.97 -18.70
N LEU A 529 -28.09 21.79 -18.64
CA LEU A 529 -27.45 20.52 -18.30
C LEU A 529 -27.45 20.23 -16.80
N VAL A 530 -27.52 21.27 -15.96
CA VAL A 530 -27.46 21.17 -14.49
C VAL A 530 -28.86 21.31 -13.86
N PHE A 531 -29.64 22.30 -14.31
CA PHE A 531 -30.94 22.67 -13.75
C PHE A 531 -32.14 22.19 -14.59
N GLY A 532 -31.89 21.60 -15.76
CA GLY A 532 -32.91 21.09 -16.68
C GLY A 532 -33.36 22.08 -17.77
N PRO A 533 -34.17 21.62 -18.75
CA PRO A 533 -34.52 22.39 -19.94
C PRO A 533 -35.16 23.75 -19.62
N GLY A 534 -34.72 24.80 -20.33
CA GLY A 534 -35.26 26.17 -20.18
C GLY A 534 -34.73 26.95 -18.96
N ALA A 535 -33.83 26.38 -18.17
CA ALA A 535 -33.22 27.07 -17.04
C ALA A 535 -32.24 28.17 -17.49
N ALA A 536 -32.23 29.29 -16.76
CA ALA A 536 -31.22 30.36 -16.89
C ALA A 536 -30.25 30.32 -15.70
N PRO A 537 -29.04 30.91 -15.79
CA PRO A 537 -28.16 31.05 -14.64
C PRO A 537 -28.84 31.89 -13.54
N GLY A 538 -28.68 31.51 -12.28
CA GLY A 538 -29.23 32.27 -11.15
C GLY A 538 -28.55 33.63 -11.01
N SER A 539 -29.16 34.57 -10.27
CA SER A 539 -28.57 35.90 -10.07
C SER A 539 -27.20 35.83 -9.41
N LEU A 540 -27.00 34.91 -8.45
CA LEU A 540 -25.72 34.77 -7.75
C LEU A 540 -24.65 34.18 -8.67
N LEU A 541 -24.96 33.12 -9.41
CA LEU A 541 -24.06 32.53 -10.42
C LEU A 541 -23.70 33.51 -11.54
N THR A 542 -24.66 34.35 -11.94
CA THR A 542 -24.41 35.40 -12.95
C THR A 542 -23.43 36.45 -12.44
N SER A 543 -23.47 36.75 -11.14
CA SER A 543 -22.58 37.73 -10.50
C SER A 543 -21.15 37.23 -10.23
N MET A 544 -20.94 35.91 -10.19
CA MET A 544 -19.60 35.33 -10.04
C MET A 544 -18.77 35.55 -11.32
N PRO A 545 -17.45 35.76 -11.22
CA PRO A 545 -16.56 35.80 -12.39
C PRO A 545 -16.55 34.46 -13.15
N SER A 546 -15.95 34.45 -14.34
CA SER A 546 -15.70 33.19 -15.06
C SER A 546 -14.69 32.36 -14.27
N LEU A 547 -14.95 31.07 -14.10
CA LEU A 547 -13.99 30.13 -13.50
C LEU A 547 -12.97 29.58 -14.51
N ARG A 548 -13.12 29.95 -15.79
CA ARG A 548 -12.09 29.74 -16.82
C ARG A 548 -11.20 30.97 -16.91
N ASN A 549 -9.90 30.75 -17.04
CA ASN A 549 -8.95 31.83 -17.23
C ASN A 549 -9.28 32.62 -18.51
N PRO A 550 -9.27 33.97 -18.46
CA PRO A 550 -9.47 34.77 -19.65
C PRO A 550 -8.30 34.60 -20.62
N ARG A 551 -8.61 34.51 -21.91
CA ARG A 551 -7.57 34.41 -22.95
C ARG A 551 -6.62 35.61 -22.86
N LEU A 552 -5.32 35.32 -22.79
CA LEU A 552 -4.30 36.34 -22.94
C LEU A 552 -4.14 36.68 -24.43
N ARG A 553 -4.77 37.79 -24.88
CA ARG A 553 -4.45 38.38 -26.20
C ARG A 553 -3.09 39.08 -26.12
N LEU A 554 -2.02 38.35 -26.34
CA LEU A 554 -0.70 38.94 -26.63
C LEU A 554 -0.72 39.49 -28.06
N SER A 555 0.07 40.53 -28.33
CA SER A 555 0.25 41.05 -29.69
C SER A 555 0.63 39.91 -30.64
N PRO A 556 0.14 39.90 -31.90
CA PRO A 556 0.52 38.87 -32.84
C PRO A 556 2.04 38.88 -32.98
N LEU A 557 2.70 37.81 -32.54
CA LEU A 557 4.09 37.54 -32.85
C LEU A 557 4.22 37.65 -34.36
N THR A 558 4.97 38.65 -34.82
CA THR A 558 5.45 38.75 -36.20
C THR A 558 5.98 37.38 -36.58
N GLN A 559 5.33 36.72 -37.54
CA GLN A 559 5.77 35.45 -38.11
C GLN A 559 7.25 35.58 -38.44
N LEU A 560 8.11 35.01 -37.60
CA LEU A 560 9.52 34.82 -37.90
C LEU A 560 9.57 33.87 -39.08
N LYS A 561 9.85 34.43 -40.26
CA LYS A 561 10.15 33.67 -41.47
C LYS A 561 11.24 32.66 -41.13
N ALA A 562 10.93 31.39 -41.38
CA ALA A 562 11.90 30.29 -41.34
C ALA A 562 13.21 30.70 -42.06
N PRO A 563 14.38 30.56 -41.43
CA PRO A 563 15.64 30.75 -42.14
C PRO A 563 15.88 29.57 -43.10
N LEU A 564 16.50 29.94 -44.23
CA LEU A 564 16.90 29.10 -45.35
C LEU A 564 17.50 27.74 -44.97
N SER A 565 17.15 26.75 -45.79
CA SER A 565 17.83 25.47 -45.95
C SER A 565 19.36 25.64 -46.05
N LEU A 566 20.08 25.18 -45.03
CA LEU A 566 21.50 24.89 -45.11
C LEU A 566 21.67 23.42 -45.48
N ARG A 567 21.99 23.18 -46.76
CA ARG A 567 22.50 21.90 -47.26
C ARG A 567 23.87 21.66 -46.64
N LEU A 568 24.04 20.53 -45.95
CA LEU A 568 25.35 19.94 -45.65
C LEU A 568 25.38 18.47 -46.13
N PRO A 569 26.59 17.96 -46.45
CA PRO A 569 26.78 17.05 -47.58
C PRO A 569 26.54 15.57 -47.24
N THR A 570 26.05 14.85 -48.23
CA THR A 570 25.95 13.38 -48.25
C THR A 570 27.32 12.71 -48.16
N PRO A 571 27.51 11.70 -47.28
CA PRO A 571 28.50 10.66 -47.50
C PRO A 571 27.86 9.50 -48.27
N ARG A 572 28.30 9.30 -49.52
CA ARG A 572 28.20 8.00 -50.19
C ARG A 572 29.28 7.10 -49.61
N HIS A 573 28.92 6.00 -48.96
CA HIS A 573 29.72 4.76 -48.99
C HIS A 573 28.82 3.53 -48.78
N THR A 574 28.56 2.85 -49.89
CA THR A 574 28.55 1.38 -50.07
C THR A 574 28.25 0.49 -48.86
N LEU A 575 27.01 0.02 -48.77
CA LEU A 575 26.66 -1.23 -48.08
C LEU A 575 26.36 -2.30 -49.14
N ALA A 576 27.36 -3.12 -49.42
CA ALA A 576 27.19 -4.42 -50.05
C ALA A 576 27.96 -5.46 -49.23
N THR A 577 27.29 -6.58 -49.01
CA THR A 577 27.81 -7.89 -48.57
C THR A 577 28.39 -8.00 -47.16
N THR A 578 27.51 -8.34 -46.20
CA THR A 578 27.76 -9.40 -45.20
C THR A 578 26.44 -9.92 -44.61
N ALA A 579 25.48 -10.21 -45.48
CA ALA A 579 24.32 -11.04 -45.13
C ALA A 579 24.66 -12.52 -45.38
N ALA A 580 25.51 -13.12 -44.52
CA ALA A 580 25.70 -14.58 -44.42
C ALA A 580 26.69 -14.94 -43.28
N LYS A 581 26.31 -14.68 -42.01
CA LYS A 581 26.82 -15.44 -40.82
C LYS A 581 26.22 -15.03 -39.47
N MET A 582 24.95 -14.61 -39.43
CA MET A 582 24.18 -14.57 -38.18
C MET A 582 22.78 -15.15 -38.42
N ALA A 583 22.76 -16.46 -38.63
CA ALA A 583 21.55 -17.27 -38.63
C ALA A 583 21.83 -18.50 -37.78
N SER A 584 21.98 -18.32 -36.46
CA SER A 584 21.70 -19.34 -35.42
C SER A 584 21.92 -18.77 -34.01
N SER A 585 21.01 -17.92 -33.56
CA SER A 585 20.63 -17.88 -32.15
C SER A 585 19.27 -17.21 -32.07
N VAL A 586 18.23 -18.01 -32.23
CA VAL A 586 16.93 -17.64 -31.67
C VAL A 586 17.20 -17.41 -30.18
N ALA A 587 17.13 -16.17 -29.72
CA ALA A 587 17.06 -15.89 -28.30
C ALA A 587 15.74 -16.52 -27.83
N LEU A 588 15.83 -17.69 -27.21
CA LEU A 588 14.70 -18.31 -26.52
C LEU A 588 14.17 -17.28 -25.52
N GLU A 589 12.95 -16.80 -25.72
CA GLU A 589 12.22 -16.05 -24.70
C GLU A 589 12.31 -16.85 -23.40
N LYS A 590 12.91 -16.25 -22.37
CA LYS A 590 13.12 -16.91 -21.10
C LYS A 590 11.76 -17.09 -20.44
N LYS A 591 11.31 -18.34 -20.27
CA LYS A 591 10.03 -18.66 -19.61
C LYS A 591 9.94 -17.92 -18.26
N PRO A 592 8.80 -17.30 -17.91
CA PRO A 592 8.60 -16.72 -16.57
C PRO A 592 8.83 -17.76 -15.48
N GLN A 593 9.47 -17.35 -14.39
CA GLN A 593 9.76 -18.23 -13.26
C GLN A 593 8.48 -18.51 -12.46
N ILE A 594 8.28 -19.77 -12.08
CA ILE A 594 7.17 -20.17 -11.19
C ILE A 594 7.78 -20.87 -9.97
N ASN A 595 7.54 -20.33 -8.77
CA ASN A 595 8.11 -20.86 -7.53
C ASN A 595 7.04 -21.59 -6.68
N LEU A 596 6.92 -22.90 -6.92
CA LEU A 596 6.08 -23.80 -6.14
C LEU A 596 6.81 -24.39 -4.90
N LEU A 597 8.02 -23.92 -4.58
CA LEU A 597 8.76 -24.28 -3.36
C LEU A 597 8.45 -23.33 -2.19
N ARG A 598 8.18 -22.04 -2.43
CA ARG A 598 8.07 -21.04 -1.36
C ARG A 598 6.86 -21.28 -0.46
N GLY A 599 7.09 -21.45 0.84
CA GLY A 599 6.07 -21.78 1.86
C GLY A 599 5.37 -20.59 2.51
N TRP A 600 5.13 -19.50 1.76
CA TRP A 600 4.61 -18.23 2.26
C TRP A 600 3.15 -18.01 1.83
N PRO A 601 2.35 -17.23 2.59
CA PRO A 601 1.07 -16.74 2.08
C PRO A 601 1.29 -15.89 0.82
N SER A 602 0.38 -15.97 -0.13
CA SER A 602 0.32 -15.00 -1.24
C SER A 602 0.26 -13.57 -0.67
N PRO A 603 0.87 -12.56 -1.32
CA PRO A 603 0.77 -11.16 -0.89
C PRO A 603 -0.68 -10.68 -0.66
N HIS A 604 -1.64 -11.19 -1.43
CA HIS A 604 -3.07 -10.86 -1.28
C HIS A 604 -3.73 -11.41 0.00
N LEU A 605 -3.09 -12.39 0.65
CA LEU A 605 -3.51 -12.98 1.93
C LEU A 605 -2.88 -12.28 3.14
N LEU A 606 -2.12 -11.20 2.93
CA LEU A 606 -1.56 -10.40 4.02
C LEU A 606 -2.59 -9.33 4.46
N PRO A 607 -2.96 -9.24 5.75
CA PRO A 607 -3.92 -8.28 6.27
C PRO A 607 -3.26 -6.93 6.59
N ALA A 608 -2.61 -6.30 5.61
CA ALA A 608 -1.87 -5.05 5.82
C ALA A 608 -2.75 -3.93 6.41
N ASP A 609 -3.98 -3.76 5.89
CA ASP A 609 -4.91 -2.73 6.35
C ASP A 609 -5.36 -2.97 7.80
N LEU A 610 -5.63 -4.23 8.18
CA LEU A 610 -6.04 -4.58 9.54
C LEU A 610 -4.89 -4.33 10.53
N LEU A 611 -3.67 -4.72 10.16
CA LEU A 611 -2.48 -4.47 10.98
C LEU A 611 -2.21 -2.96 11.13
N SER A 612 -2.36 -2.18 10.05
CA SER A 612 -2.23 -0.72 10.09
C SER A 612 -3.25 -0.09 11.05
N ALA A 613 -4.53 -0.46 10.90
CA ALA A 613 -5.61 0.05 11.76
C ALA A 613 -5.41 -0.36 13.22
N ALA A 614 -5.03 -1.61 13.50
CA ALA A 614 -4.73 -2.07 14.85
C ALA A 614 -3.55 -1.30 15.47
N CYS A 615 -2.48 -1.03 14.69
CA CYS A 615 -1.34 -0.24 15.14
C CYS A 615 -1.76 1.18 15.54
N GLN A 616 -2.55 1.85 14.69
CA GLN A 616 -3.08 3.18 15.00
C GLN A 616 -3.92 3.18 16.28
N ARG A 617 -4.81 2.20 16.46
CA ARG A 617 -5.66 2.09 17.66
C ARG A 617 -4.85 1.89 18.94
N VAL A 618 -3.86 0.99 18.92
CA VAL A 618 -3.07 0.69 20.13
C VAL A 618 -2.04 1.78 20.48
N LEU A 619 -1.69 2.64 19.52
CA LEU A 619 -0.77 3.76 19.74
C LEU A 619 -1.47 5.11 20.02
N ALA A 620 -2.79 5.20 19.85
CA ALA A 620 -3.54 6.44 19.98
C ALA A 620 -3.64 6.98 21.41
N ASP A 621 -3.70 6.11 22.42
CA ASP A 621 -3.80 6.51 23.84
C ASP A 621 -2.47 6.30 24.57
N PRO A 622 -1.83 7.35 25.12
CA PRO A 622 -0.62 7.22 25.94
C PRO A 622 -0.72 6.22 27.10
N VAL A 623 -1.90 6.01 27.67
CA VAL A 623 -2.10 5.04 28.77
C VAL A 623 -1.86 3.61 28.30
N GLU A 624 -2.24 3.30 27.06
CA GLU A 624 -2.04 1.99 26.44
C GLU A 624 -0.69 1.93 25.72
N SER A 625 -0.30 2.98 25.01
CA SER A 625 0.88 2.97 24.14
C SER A 625 2.20 2.95 24.91
N VAL A 626 2.28 3.64 26.06
CA VAL A 626 3.50 3.62 26.91
C VAL A 626 3.87 2.21 27.37
N PRO A 627 2.98 1.41 28.02
CA PRO A 627 3.34 0.06 28.40
C PRO A 627 3.56 -0.87 27.20
N ILE A 628 2.91 -0.63 26.05
CA ILE A 628 3.13 -1.40 24.80
C ILE A 628 4.53 -1.17 24.22
N LEU A 629 5.07 0.04 24.35
CA LEU A 629 6.39 0.42 23.83
C LEU A 629 7.56 0.11 24.80
N GLN A 630 7.27 -0.43 25.99
CA GLN A 630 8.27 -0.88 26.95
C GLN A 630 8.64 -2.37 26.73
N TYR A 631 9.44 -2.94 27.62
CA TYR A 631 9.69 -4.38 27.66
C TYR A 631 8.48 -5.15 28.23
N ALA A 632 8.24 -6.34 27.69
CA ALA A 632 7.05 -7.11 28.04
C ALA A 632 7.26 -7.82 29.37
N PRO A 633 6.19 -8.24 30.06
CA PRO A 633 6.29 -9.32 31.03
C PRO A 633 6.93 -10.56 30.39
N ASP A 634 7.61 -11.38 31.19
CA ASP A 634 8.33 -12.58 30.73
C ASP A 634 7.41 -13.54 29.95
N GLU A 635 6.18 -13.73 30.42
CA GLU A 635 5.15 -14.58 29.81
C GLU A 635 4.52 -13.93 28.55
N GLY A 636 4.69 -12.62 28.39
CA GLY A 636 4.18 -11.83 27.28
C GLY A 636 3.08 -10.84 27.64
N TYR A 637 2.69 -10.04 26.63
CA TYR A 637 1.67 -9.01 26.77
C TYR A 637 0.35 -9.60 27.26
N GLN A 638 -0.04 -9.23 28.47
CA GLN A 638 -1.14 -9.87 29.21
C GLN A 638 -2.48 -9.84 28.44
N PRO A 639 -2.89 -8.71 27.83
CA PRO A 639 -4.13 -8.69 27.03
C PRO A 639 -4.12 -9.70 25.87
N LEU A 640 -2.98 -9.90 25.19
CA LEU A 640 -2.92 -10.93 24.15
C LEU A 640 -3.14 -12.31 24.74
N ARG A 641 -2.50 -12.65 25.86
CA ARG A 641 -2.61 -13.98 26.50
C ARG A 641 -4.06 -14.31 26.85
N GLU A 642 -4.79 -13.37 27.43
CA GLU A 642 -6.20 -13.55 27.81
C GLU A 642 -7.11 -13.73 26.59
N ARG A 643 -6.93 -12.88 25.57
CA ARG A 643 -7.73 -12.94 24.34
C ARG A 643 -7.43 -14.20 23.54
N LEU A 644 -6.16 -14.59 23.49
CA LEU A 644 -5.72 -15.80 22.82
C LEU A 644 -6.26 -17.04 23.54
N ALA A 645 -6.24 -17.08 24.88
CA ALA A 645 -6.87 -18.17 25.64
C ALA A 645 -8.37 -18.29 25.33
N GLN A 646 -9.08 -17.16 25.24
CA GLN A 646 -10.50 -17.15 24.87
C GLN A 646 -10.72 -17.65 23.45
N TRP A 647 -9.92 -17.19 22.48
CA TRP A 647 -10.04 -17.56 21.08
C TRP A 647 -9.71 -19.04 20.85
N LEU A 648 -8.60 -19.53 21.41
CA LEU A 648 -8.19 -20.94 21.34
C LEU A 648 -9.18 -21.84 22.09
N GLY A 649 -9.66 -21.42 23.27
CA GLY A 649 -10.66 -22.16 24.03
C GLY A 649 -11.97 -22.37 23.26
N ARG A 650 -12.45 -21.34 22.54
CA ARG A 650 -13.60 -21.46 21.63
C ARG A 650 -13.35 -22.44 20.48
N HIS A 651 -12.19 -22.33 19.85
CA HIS A 651 -11.84 -23.13 18.67
C HIS A 651 -11.68 -24.63 19.01
N TYR A 652 -10.94 -24.95 20.09
CA TYR A 652 -10.66 -26.34 20.50
C TYR A 652 -11.70 -26.91 21.48
N GLY A 653 -12.62 -26.10 21.99
CA GLY A 653 -13.62 -26.54 22.96
C GLY A 653 -13.04 -26.87 24.33
N VAL A 654 -12.06 -26.07 24.77
CA VAL A 654 -11.39 -26.21 26.09
C VAL A 654 -11.55 -24.95 26.92
N GLU A 655 -11.49 -25.08 28.24
CA GLU A 655 -11.60 -23.93 29.16
C GLU A 655 -10.44 -22.93 28.92
N PRO A 656 -10.75 -21.65 28.65
CA PRO A 656 -9.73 -20.60 28.49
C PRO A 656 -8.87 -20.42 29.75
N ASP A 657 -7.54 -20.51 29.61
CA ASP A 657 -6.60 -20.19 30.68
C ASP A 657 -5.33 -19.51 30.15
N ALA A 658 -5.18 -18.23 30.47
CA ALA A 658 -4.01 -17.44 30.07
C ALA A 658 -2.70 -17.92 30.72
N ASN A 659 -2.75 -18.63 31.86
CA ASN A 659 -1.57 -19.20 32.51
C ASN A 659 -0.96 -20.35 31.70
N ARG A 660 -1.71 -20.87 30.73
CA ARG A 660 -1.24 -21.87 29.78
C ARG A 660 -0.58 -21.26 28.56
N ILE A 661 -0.51 -19.93 28.43
CA ILE A 661 0.01 -19.25 27.22
C ILE A 661 1.25 -18.42 27.53
N CYS A 662 2.32 -18.67 26.75
CA CYS A 662 3.49 -17.79 26.66
C CYS A 662 3.51 -17.16 25.25
N ILE A 663 3.71 -15.84 25.14
CA ILE A 663 3.91 -15.18 23.84
C ILE A 663 5.35 -15.37 23.37
N THR A 664 5.54 -15.59 22.08
CA THR A 664 6.81 -15.98 21.47
C THR A 664 7.04 -15.22 20.16
N GLY A 665 8.26 -15.18 19.63
CA GLY A 665 8.53 -14.52 18.34
C GLY A 665 8.23 -15.41 17.13
N GLY A 666 7.16 -16.19 17.22
CA GLY A 666 6.77 -17.21 16.26
C GLY A 666 7.37 -18.60 16.54
N ALA A 667 6.89 -19.60 15.79
CA ALA A 667 7.13 -21.01 16.07
C ALA A 667 8.62 -21.40 16.09
N SER A 668 9.44 -20.89 15.17
CA SER A 668 10.86 -21.24 15.09
C SER A 668 11.70 -20.66 16.24
N GLN A 669 11.44 -19.41 16.65
CA GLN A 669 12.14 -18.84 17.80
C GLN A 669 11.68 -19.55 19.09
N ASN A 670 10.38 -19.86 19.20
CA ASN A 670 9.88 -20.62 20.33
C ASN A 670 10.52 -22.01 20.44
N LEU A 671 10.67 -22.73 19.32
CA LEU A 671 11.35 -24.02 19.30
C LEU A 671 12.77 -23.90 19.89
N ALA A 672 13.52 -22.87 19.53
CA ALA A 672 14.83 -22.61 20.12
C ALA A 672 14.74 -22.34 21.64
N CYS A 673 13.78 -21.53 22.11
CA CYS A 673 13.58 -21.27 23.53
C CYS A 673 13.19 -22.54 24.32
N VAL A 674 12.32 -23.40 23.74
CA VAL A 674 11.96 -24.69 24.34
C VAL A 674 13.19 -25.56 24.49
N LEU A 675 14.04 -25.68 23.47
CA LEU A 675 15.28 -26.45 23.56
C LEU A 675 16.26 -25.88 24.59
N GLN A 676 16.39 -24.55 24.64
CA GLN A 676 17.26 -23.88 25.61
C GLN A 676 16.82 -24.19 27.05
N SER A 677 15.52 -24.22 27.32
CA SER A 677 14.97 -24.37 28.67
C SER A 677 14.74 -25.83 29.10
N PHE A 678 14.31 -26.71 28.20
CA PHE A 678 13.80 -28.04 28.55
C PHE A 678 14.67 -29.20 28.05
N THR A 679 15.82 -28.92 27.44
CA THR A 679 16.75 -29.95 26.98
C THR A 679 18.17 -29.64 27.42
N ASP A 680 19.00 -30.66 27.50
CA ASP A 680 20.44 -30.50 27.76
C ASP A 680 21.22 -31.45 26.85
N PRO A 681 22.22 -30.98 26.09
CA PRO A 681 22.95 -31.83 25.15
C PRO A 681 23.67 -33.01 25.78
N HIS A 682 23.90 -33.06 27.09
CA HIS A 682 24.48 -34.21 27.76
C HIS A 682 23.43 -35.12 28.40
N TYR A 683 22.27 -34.58 28.76
CA TYR A 683 21.14 -35.32 29.34
C TYR A 683 20.12 -35.87 28.32
N THR A 684 19.75 -35.08 27.32
CA THR A 684 18.75 -35.42 26.30
C THR A 684 19.39 -36.31 25.24
N ARG A 685 18.85 -37.51 25.03
CA ARG A 685 19.46 -38.60 24.25
C ARG A 685 19.27 -38.44 22.75
N ALA A 686 18.04 -38.18 22.33
CA ALA A 686 17.68 -38.11 20.92
C ALA A 686 16.53 -37.13 20.67
N VAL A 687 16.50 -36.61 19.44
CA VAL A 687 15.38 -35.87 18.88
C VAL A 687 14.73 -36.73 17.81
N TRP A 688 13.53 -37.23 18.09
CA TRP A 688 12.73 -38.06 17.20
C TRP A 688 11.87 -37.17 16.33
N MET A 689 12.12 -37.16 15.02
CA MET A 689 11.41 -36.32 14.07
C MET A 689 10.56 -37.19 13.16
N VAL A 690 9.28 -36.84 13.04
CA VAL A 690 8.40 -37.44 12.02
C VAL A 690 9.00 -37.25 10.62
N ALA A 691 8.96 -38.26 9.76
CA ALA A 691 9.53 -38.24 8.43
C ALA A 691 8.47 -38.63 7.37
N PRO A 692 8.17 -37.74 6.39
CA PRO A 692 8.92 -36.52 6.06
C PRO A 692 8.65 -35.38 7.05
N CYS A 693 9.63 -34.49 7.23
CA CYS A 693 9.62 -33.48 8.29
C CYS A 693 9.62 -32.04 7.75
N TYR A 694 9.27 -31.07 8.61
CA TYR A 694 9.62 -29.66 8.35
C TYR A 694 11.13 -29.46 8.51
N HIS A 695 11.85 -29.60 7.41
CA HIS A 695 13.30 -29.67 7.38
C HIS A 695 14.05 -28.47 7.98
N LEU A 696 13.48 -27.27 7.96
CA LEU A 696 14.11 -26.09 8.58
C LEU A 696 14.19 -26.18 10.10
N ALA A 697 13.40 -27.06 10.75
CA ALA A 697 13.53 -27.34 12.17
C ALA A 697 14.84 -28.07 12.51
N ALA A 698 15.40 -28.87 11.60
CA ALA A 698 16.61 -29.65 11.85
C ALA A 698 17.79 -28.78 12.28
N THR A 699 18.02 -27.65 11.59
CA THR A 699 19.08 -26.70 11.94
C THR A 699 18.92 -26.15 13.36
N ILE A 700 17.68 -25.88 13.81
CA ILE A 700 17.42 -25.37 15.17
C ILE A 700 17.81 -26.40 16.23
N PHE A 701 17.55 -27.69 15.97
CA PHE A 701 18.00 -28.76 16.85
C PHE A 701 19.53 -28.94 16.83
N GLU A 702 20.16 -28.87 15.65
CA GLU A 702 21.63 -28.93 15.51
C GLU A 702 22.32 -27.80 16.27
N ASP A 703 21.85 -26.55 16.11
CA ASP A 703 22.35 -25.36 16.80
C ASP A 703 22.17 -25.48 18.33
N SER A 704 21.18 -26.25 18.78
CA SER A 704 20.95 -26.56 20.20
C SER A 704 21.82 -27.72 20.71
N GLY A 705 22.77 -28.21 19.90
CA GLY A 705 23.73 -29.25 20.28
C GLY A 705 23.30 -30.67 19.92
N PHE A 706 22.25 -30.86 19.12
CA PHE A 706 21.73 -32.19 18.76
C PHE A 706 22.20 -32.70 17.38
N ALA A 707 23.24 -32.08 16.79
CA ALA A 707 23.88 -32.61 15.59
C ALA A 707 24.28 -34.09 15.77
N GLY A 708 23.96 -34.93 14.78
CA GLY A 708 24.16 -36.38 14.85
C GLY A 708 23.19 -37.16 15.76
N ARG A 709 22.22 -36.48 16.39
CA ARG A 709 21.22 -37.08 17.30
C ARG A 709 19.77 -36.90 16.86
N LEU A 710 19.55 -36.34 15.67
CA LEU A 710 18.25 -36.36 15.01
C LEU A 710 17.98 -37.78 14.51
N ARG A 711 16.77 -38.27 14.71
CA ARG A 711 16.36 -39.64 14.36
C ARG A 711 15.05 -39.58 13.59
N ALA A 712 15.04 -40.19 12.40
CA ALA A 712 13.85 -40.28 11.58
C ALA A 712 12.86 -41.29 12.17
N VAL A 713 11.58 -40.93 12.13
CA VAL A 713 10.47 -41.81 12.46
C VAL A 713 9.51 -41.78 11.28
N PRO A 714 9.31 -42.89 10.56
CA PRO A 714 8.45 -42.89 9.39
C PRO A 714 7.00 -42.56 9.76
N GLU A 715 6.22 -42.13 8.76
CA GLU A 715 4.77 -42.00 8.89
C GLU A 715 4.02 -43.15 8.21
N ASP A 716 2.92 -43.59 8.82
CA ASP A 716 1.85 -44.35 8.17
C ASP A 716 0.69 -43.42 7.72
N ASP A 717 -0.47 -43.98 7.41
CA ASP A 717 -1.64 -43.21 6.96
C ASP A 717 -2.31 -42.34 8.03
N GLU A 718 -1.99 -42.54 9.30
CA GLU A 718 -2.46 -41.74 10.43
C GLU A 718 -1.38 -40.77 10.96
N GLY A 719 -0.22 -40.66 10.30
CA GLY A 719 0.89 -39.81 10.74
C GLY A 719 2.05 -40.62 11.32
N ILE A 720 2.73 -40.11 12.35
CA ILE A 720 3.94 -40.73 12.91
C ILE A 720 3.72 -42.19 13.32
N ASP A 721 4.57 -43.12 12.88
CA ASP A 721 4.48 -44.53 13.26
C ASP A 721 4.89 -44.72 14.72
N ILE A 722 3.91 -45.05 15.57
CA ILE A 722 4.11 -45.18 17.03
C ILE A 722 4.87 -46.45 17.36
N GLU A 723 4.62 -47.54 16.66
CA GLU A 723 5.27 -48.84 16.93
C GLU A 723 6.75 -48.76 16.58
N GLU A 724 7.08 -48.17 15.42
CA GLU A 724 8.46 -47.98 15.01
C GLU A 724 9.18 -46.94 15.89
N LEU A 725 8.48 -45.87 16.34
CA LEU A 725 9.03 -44.92 17.31
C LEU A 725 9.41 -45.62 18.63
N GLU A 726 8.49 -46.37 19.22
CA GLU A 726 8.70 -47.08 20.48
C GLU A 726 9.88 -48.05 20.37
N LYS A 727 9.88 -48.88 19.33
CA LYS A 727 10.96 -49.84 19.05
C LYS A 727 12.34 -49.16 18.93
N ARG A 728 12.42 -48.00 18.28
CA ARG A 728 13.68 -47.26 18.13
C ARG A 728 14.14 -46.62 19.44
N ILE A 729 13.22 -46.09 20.25
CA ILE A 729 13.54 -45.58 21.59
C ILE A 729 14.06 -46.73 22.48
N GLU A 730 13.39 -47.88 22.49
CA GLU A 730 13.82 -49.05 23.27
C GLU A 730 15.19 -49.56 22.85
N ALA A 731 15.47 -49.60 21.54
CA ALA A 731 16.78 -49.99 21.04
C ALA A 731 17.88 -49.03 21.49
N LEU A 732 17.63 -47.71 21.48
CA LEU A 732 18.57 -46.71 21.95
C LEU A 732 18.83 -46.85 23.45
N GLU A 733 17.77 -46.93 24.27
CA GLU A 733 17.91 -47.09 25.72
C GLU A 733 18.60 -48.38 26.11
N SER A 734 18.31 -49.48 25.42
CA SER A 734 18.94 -50.78 25.66
C SER A 734 20.43 -50.73 25.38
N LYS A 735 20.83 -50.10 24.26
CA LYS A 735 22.24 -49.89 23.91
C LYS A 735 22.96 -49.05 24.95
N GLU A 736 22.35 -47.96 25.40
CA GLU A 736 22.94 -47.10 26.45
C GLU A 736 23.10 -47.81 27.79
N ARG A 737 22.12 -48.61 28.22
CA ARG A 737 22.20 -49.40 29.47
C ARG A 737 23.37 -50.40 29.45
N VAL A 738 23.75 -50.89 28.28
CA VAL A 738 24.90 -51.78 28.08
C VAL A 738 26.22 -51.00 28.05
N GLU A 739 26.24 -49.81 27.43
CA GLU A 739 27.46 -49.01 27.27
C GLU A 739 27.81 -48.15 28.49
N SER A 740 26.82 -47.76 29.31
CA SER A 740 27.01 -46.96 30.53
C SER A 740 26.02 -47.36 31.62
N HIS A 741 26.52 -47.67 32.81
CA HIS A 741 25.69 -47.98 33.98
C HIS A 741 25.25 -46.76 34.80
N GLN A 742 25.68 -45.55 34.41
CA GLN A 742 25.30 -44.31 35.10
C GLN A 742 24.50 -43.39 34.18
N GLU A 743 23.41 -42.83 34.72
CA GLU A 743 22.67 -41.78 34.04
C GLU A 743 23.54 -40.52 33.89
N PRO A 744 23.65 -39.96 32.68
CA PRO A 744 24.50 -38.80 32.47
C PRO A 744 23.90 -37.56 33.14
N LYS A 745 24.71 -36.85 33.91
CA LYS A 745 24.28 -35.65 34.64
C LYS A 745 24.16 -34.46 33.69
N PRO A 746 23.09 -33.65 33.73
CA PRO A 746 22.98 -32.47 32.87
C PRO A 746 24.08 -31.44 33.14
N PHE A 747 24.46 -30.67 32.13
CA PHE A 747 25.32 -29.48 32.30
C PHE A 747 24.50 -28.27 32.76
N LYS A 748 23.28 -28.16 32.28
CA LYS A 748 22.33 -27.11 32.65
C LYS A 748 21.79 -27.39 34.05
N ASN A 749 21.74 -26.34 34.87
CA ASN A 749 20.94 -26.34 36.08
C ASN A 749 19.50 -25.93 35.72
N PRO A 750 18.51 -26.83 35.80
CA PRO A 750 17.13 -26.50 35.48
C PRO A 750 16.49 -25.52 36.49
N GLY A 751 17.07 -25.38 37.68
CA GLY A 751 16.47 -24.61 38.76
C GLY A 751 15.08 -25.15 39.15
N PRO A 752 14.24 -24.34 39.83
CA PRO A 752 12.92 -24.78 40.25
C PRO A 752 11.85 -24.67 39.15
N PHE A 753 12.17 -23.99 38.04
CA PHE A 753 11.19 -23.62 37.02
C PHE A 753 11.26 -24.45 35.75
N ARG A 754 12.17 -25.42 35.62
CA ARG A 754 12.34 -26.20 34.39
C ARG A 754 12.49 -27.69 34.68
N LYS A 755 12.13 -28.50 33.69
CA LYS A 755 12.38 -29.95 33.62
C LYS A 755 13.25 -30.23 32.39
N LEU A 756 14.26 -31.08 32.51
CA LEU A 756 15.03 -31.55 31.35
C LEU A 756 14.45 -32.89 30.93
N TYR A 757 14.09 -33.04 29.66
CA TYR A 757 13.52 -34.28 29.15
C TYR A 757 14.58 -35.18 28.56
N ARG A 758 14.42 -36.50 28.78
CA ARG A 758 15.31 -37.52 28.24
C ARG A 758 15.26 -37.59 26.72
N HIS A 759 14.06 -37.46 26.13
CA HIS A 759 13.87 -37.46 24.69
C HIS A 759 13.05 -36.25 24.24
N VAL A 760 13.17 -35.89 22.96
CA VAL A 760 12.29 -34.89 22.32
C VAL A 760 11.64 -35.54 21.11
N ILE A 761 10.36 -35.29 20.90
CA ILE A 761 9.62 -35.70 19.71
C ILE A 761 9.11 -34.44 19.01
N TYR A 762 9.36 -34.30 17.71
CA TYR A 762 8.89 -33.17 16.91
C TYR A 762 7.95 -33.64 15.81
N ALA A 763 6.77 -33.02 15.75
CA ALA A 763 5.74 -33.36 14.77
C ALA A 763 4.91 -32.13 14.36
N VAL A 764 4.28 -32.23 13.18
CA VAL A 764 3.23 -31.32 12.69
C VAL A 764 1.91 -32.12 12.67
N PRO A 765 1.09 -32.10 13.74
CA PRO A 765 -0.01 -33.05 13.89
C PRO A 765 -1.20 -32.82 12.95
N THR A 766 -1.32 -31.61 12.40
CA THR A 766 -2.45 -31.21 11.55
C THR A 766 -1.93 -30.66 10.23
N CYS A 767 -2.41 -31.20 9.10
CA CYS A 767 -2.03 -30.79 7.75
C CYS A 767 -0.51 -30.68 7.56
N SER A 768 0.19 -31.76 7.93
CA SER A 768 1.64 -31.82 8.07
C SER A 768 2.40 -31.23 6.89
N ASN A 769 3.45 -30.45 7.15
CA ASN A 769 4.39 -30.05 6.11
C ASN A 769 5.58 -31.04 6.08
N PRO A 770 5.74 -31.84 5.02
CA PRO A 770 5.09 -31.67 3.71
C PRO A 770 3.92 -32.62 3.41
N SER A 771 3.69 -33.67 4.20
CA SER A 771 2.85 -34.83 3.81
C SER A 771 1.35 -34.55 3.66
N GLY A 772 0.87 -33.42 4.18
CA GLY A 772 -0.55 -33.03 4.21
C GLY A 772 -1.40 -33.83 5.20
N LYS A 773 -0.81 -34.79 5.94
CA LYS A 773 -1.53 -35.67 6.86
C LYS A 773 -1.93 -34.98 8.16
N THR A 774 -3.03 -35.43 8.73
CA THR A 774 -3.49 -35.06 10.07
C THR A 774 -3.61 -36.32 10.93
N MET A 775 -3.01 -36.27 12.12
CA MET A 775 -3.04 -37.39 13.07
C MET A 775 -4.44 -37.62 13.64
N SER A 776 -4.91 -38.87 13.61
CA SER A 776 -6.18 -39.28 14.24
C SER A 776 -6.14 -39.09 15.77
N ILE A 777 -7.32 -39.04 16.42
CA ILE A 777 -7.40 -38.96 17.89
C ILE A 777 -6.62 -40.12 18.54
N ARG A 778 -6.84 -41.35 18.07
CA ARG A 778 -6.13 -42.54 18.57
C ARG A 778 -4.62 -42.36 18.43
N ARG A 779 -4.14 -41.85 17.29
CA ARG A 779 -2.70 -41.61 17.06
C ARG A 779 -2.14 -40.60 18.05
N ARG A 780 -2.86 -39.50 18.27
CA ARG A 780 -2.49 -38.45 19.22
C ARG A 780 -2.43 -38.98 20.66
N GLU A 781 -3.43 -39.74 21.10
CA GLU A 781 -3.45 -40.39 22.42
C GLU A 781 -2.28 -41.37 22.61
N SER A 782 -2.00 -42.20 21.61
CA SER A 782 -0.87 -43.14 21.66
C SER A 782 0.47 -42.41 21.76
N LEU A 783 0.65 -41.32 21.01
CA LEU A 783 1.87 -40.50 21.07
C LEU A 783 2.09 -39.88 22.47
N VAL A 784 1.03 -39.34 23.09
CA VAL A 784 1.11 -38.78 24.44
C VAL A 784 1.45 -39.85 25.47
N LYS A 785 0.81 -41.02 25.40
CA LYS A 785 1.11 -42.15 26.30
C LYS A 785 2.56 -42.61 26.16
N LEU A 786 3.07 -42.68 24.93
CA LEU A 786 4.45 -43.05 24.66
C LEU A 786 5.43 -41.99 25.21
N ALA A 787 5.13 -40.71 25.00
CA ALA A 787 5.94 -39.62 25.51
C ALA A 787 6.06 -39.65 27.04
N ARG A 788 4.95 -39.92 27.74
CA ARG A 788 4.96 -40.14 29.19
C ARG A 788 5.81 -41.35 29.59
N LYS A 789 5.69 -42.47 28.89
CA LYS A 789 6.42 -43.72 29.18
C LYS A 789 7.93 -43.52 29.15
N TYR A 790 8.45 -42.73 28.21
CA TYR A 790 9.89 -42.56 27.99
C TYR A 790 10.45 -41.21 28.46
N ASP A 791 9.69 -40.40 29.20
CA ASP A 791 10.10 -39.04 29.59
C ASP A 791 10.52 -38.18 28.37
N ALA A 792 9.65 -38.16 27.37
CA ALA A 792 9.83 -37.39 26.14
C ALA A 792 8.98 -36.12 26.15
N LEU A 793 9.53 -35.00 25.66
CA LEU A 793 8.75 -33.81 25.33
C LEU A 793 8.32 -33.86 23.87
N VAL A 794 7.01 -33.88 23.62
CA VAL A 794 6.44 -33.66 22.29
C VAL A 794 6.28 -32.17 22.03
N ILE A 795 6.94 -31.67 21.00
CA ILE A 795 6.78 -30.31 20.50
C ILE A 795 5.93 -30.39 19.23
N SER A 796 4.68 -29.92 19.31
CA SER A 796 3.75 -29.91 18.18
C SER A 796 3.74 -28.57 17.47
N ASP A 797 4.06 -28.55 16.18
CA ASP A 797 3.99 -27.36 15.35
C ASP A 797 2.56 -27.18 14.81
N ASP A 798 1.73 -26.46 15.55
CA ASP A 798 0.27 -26.36 15.34
C ASP A 798 -0.11 -25.15 14.46
N VAL A 799 0.76 -24.80 13.50
CA VAL A 799 0.67 -23.58 12.68
C VAL A 799 -0.40 -23.61 11.58
N TYR A 800 -1.01 -24.76 11.33
CA TYR A 800 -2.04 -24.96 10.28
C TYR A 800 -3.44 -25.25 10.83
N ASP A 801 -3.64 -25.29 12.16
CA ASP A 801 -4.91 -25.72 12.76
C ASP A 801 -6.11 -24.88 12.28
N PHE A 802 -5.92 -23.57 12.02
CA PHE A 802 -6.96 -22.69 11.50
C PHE A 802 -7.19 -22.76 9.98
N LEU A 803 -6.30 -23.44 9.25
CA LEU A 803 -6.22 -23.45 7.79
C LEU A 803 -6.70 -24.78 7.21
N GLN A 804 -7.94 -25.14 7.55
CA GLN A 804 -8.60 -26.37 7.12
C GLN A 804 -9.92 -26.04 6.39
N TRP A 805 -10.37 -26.93 5.51
CA TRP A 805 -11.61 -26.78 4.74
C TRP A 805 -12.13 -28.12 4.21
N PRO A 806 -13.45 -28.25 3.96
CA PRO A 806 -13.99 -29.39 3.22
C PRO A 806 -13.51 -29.36 1.76
N ILE A 807 -13.28 -30.54 1.18
CA ILE A 807 -12.86 -30.67 -0.23
C ILE A 807 -14.07 -30.49 -1.16
N ASP A 808 -15.22 -31.05 -0.76
CA ASP A 808 -16.46 -31.01 -1.52
C ASP A 808 -17.59 -30.35 -0.73
N GLY A 809 -18.46 -29.60 -1.40
CA GLY A 809 -19.62 -28.94 -0.80
C GLY A 809 -19.32 -27.64 -0.05
N ALA A 810 -20.36 -26.84 0.20
CA ALA A 810 -20.22 -25.55 0.87
C ALA A 810 -19.99 -25.70 2.37
N VAL A 811 -19.18 -24.80 2.93
CA VAL A 811 -19.04 -24.62 4.39
C VAL A 811 -20.38 -24.18 4.96
N ASN A 812 -20.86 -24.88 6.00
CA ASN A 812 -22.09 -24.54 6.71
C ASN A 812 -21.97 -24.93 8.20
N PRO A 813 -22.88 -24.50 9.09
CA PRO A 813 -22.77 -24.81 10.51
C PRO A 813 -22.73 -26.31 10.86
N GLN A 814 -23.31 -27.17 10.01
CA GLN A 814 -23.31 -28.62 10.17
C GLN A 814 -22.05 -29.29 9.60
N ARG A 815 -21.30 -28.57 8.75
CA ARG A 815 -20.03 -28.98 8.15
C ARG A 815 -19.03 -27.82 8.26
N PRO A 816 -18.60 -27.49 9.50
CA PRO A 816 -17.64 -26.43 9.70
C PRO A 816 -16.32 -26.81 9.02
N PRO A 817 -15.53 -25.83 8.61
CA PRO A 817 -14.27 -26.11 7.94
C PRO A 817 -13.16 -26.56 8.89
N GLU A 818 -13.40 -26.45 10.18
CA GLU A 818 -12.46 -26.73 11.24
C GLU A 818 -12.61 -28.19 11.69
N MET A 819 -11.54 -28.97 11.54
CA MET A 819 -11.49 -30.29 12.12
C MET A 819 -11.24 -30.15 13.62
N ARG A 820 -12.22 -30.54 14.44
CA ARG A 820 -12.14 -30.44 15.90
C ARG A 820 -11.46 -31.68 16.48
N LEU A 821 -10.15 -31.80 16.27
CA LEU A 821 -9.34 -32.78 16.99
C LEU A 821 -8.69 -32.11 18.21
N PRO A 822 -8.69 -32.75 19.38
CA PRO A 822 -7.96 -32.23 20.53
C PRO A 822 -6.46 -32.16 20.22
N ARG A 823 -5.81 -31.10 20.70
CA ARG A 823 -4.36 -30.96 20.59
C ARG A 823 -3.66 -31.92 21.52
N LEU A 824 -2.39 -32.21 21.23
CA LEU A 824 -1.58 -33.11 22.05
C LEU A 824 -1.45 -32.61 23.50
N CYS A 825 -1.32 -31.28 23.70
CA CYS A 825 -1.29 -30.68 25.04
C CYS A 825 -2.59 -30.83 25.82
N ASP A 826 -3.74 -30.72 25.15
CA ASP A 826 -5.04 -30.91 25.81
C ASP A 826 -5.25 -32.38 26.20
N ILE A 827 -4.85 -33.33 25.34
CA ILE A 827 -4.88 -34.77 25.65
C ILE A 827 -4.00 -35.08 26.85
N ASP A 828 -2.75 -34.59 26.85
CA ASP A 828 -1.82 -34.81 27.96
C ASP A 828 -2.39 -34.29 29.28
N MET A 829 -2.91 -33.06 29.34
CA MET A 829 -3.51 -32.57 30.58
C MET A 829 -4.74 -33.37 31.02
N SER A 830 -5.56 -33.86 30.08
CA SER A 830 -6.75 -34.65 30.39
C SER A 830 -6.42 -35.98 31.09
N LEU A 831 -5.20 -36.50 30.90
CA LEU A 831 -4.71 -37.73 31.53
C LEU A 831 -4.12 -37.50 32.93
N GLY A 832 -4.22 -36.29 33.49
CA GLY A 832 -3.68 -35.94 34.82
C GLY A 832 -2.15 -35.91 34.86
N ARG A 833 -1.56 -35.81 36.06
CA ARG A 833 -0.08 -35.81 36.21
C ARG A 833 0.47 -37.21 35.99
N ALA A 834 1.54 -37.32 35.21
CA ALA A 834 2.29 -38.57 35.05
C ALA A 834 3.16 -38.84 36.29
N GLU A 835 3.41 -40.12 36.60
CA GLU A 835 4.20 -40.52 37.77
C GLU A 835 5.64 -39.98 37.73
N ASN A 836 6.22 -39.85 36.53
CA ASN A 836 7.54 -39.28 36.27
C ASN A 836 7.54 -37.75 36.12
N ASP A 837 6.45 -37.07 36.49
CA ASP A 837 6.30 -35.62 36.40
C ASP A 837 5.58 -35.04 37.63
N ALA A 838 6.19 -35.22 38.80
CA ALA A 838 5.62 -34.74 40.07
C ALA A 838 5.36 -33.22 40.10
N GLN A 839 6.17 -32.45 39.36
CA GLN A 839 6.08 -30.99 39.28
C GLN A 839 5.05 -30.49 38.25
N GLY A 840 4.51 -31.37 37.40
CA GLY A 840 3.40 -31.08 36.50
C GLY A 840 3.78 -30.27 35.25
N PHE A 841 4.99 -30.45 34.71
CA PHE A 841 5.44 -29.83 33.47
C PHE A 841 4.75 -30.40 32.21
N GLY A 842 4.11 -31.56 32.31
CA GLY A 842 3.55 -32.28 31.16
C GLY A 842 4.64 -32.94 30.32
N HIS A 843 4.24 -33.41 29.13
CA HIS A 843 5.08 -34.07 28.13
C HIS A 843 4.78 -33.54 26.72
N THR A 844 4.02 -32.46 26.62
CA THR A 844 3.55 -31.91 25.34
C THR A 844 3.45 -30.39 25.40
N VAL A 845 3.81 -29.72 24.30
CA VAL A 845 3.62 -28.28 24.14
C VAL A 845 3.16 -27.99 22.71
N SER A 846 2.09 -27.21 22.59
CA SER A 846 1.62 -26.64 21.34
C SER A 846 2.46 -25.42 20.98
N ASN A 847 3.00 -25.41 19.77
CA ASN A 847 3.81 -24.34 19.21
C ASN A 847 3.04 -23.65 18.08
N GLY A 848 2.35 -22.57 18.41
CA GLY A 848 1.50 -21.82 17.48
C GLY A 848 2.20 -20.60 16.88
N SER A 849 1.68 -20.10 15.76
CA SER A 849 2.18 -18.88 15.12
C SER A 849 1.11 -18.14 14.32
N PHE A 850 1.20 -16.80 14.33
CA PHE A 850 0.41 -15.95 13.45
C PHE A 850 0.94 -15.89 12.01
N SER A 851 2.07 -16.53 11.70
CA SER A 851 2.74 -16.41 10.40
C SER A 851 1.88 -16.82 9.20
N LYS A 852 0.94 -17.75 9.40
CA LYS A 852 0.06 -18.26 8.34
C LYS A 852 -1.30 -17.56 8.28
N ILE A 853 -1.66 -16.79 9.30
CA ILE A 853 -2.99 -16.21 9.47
C ILE A 853 -3.00 -14.67 9.55
N ALA A 854 -1.90 -14.05 9.96
CA ALA A 854 -1.71 -12.60 10.00
C ALA A 854 -0.47 -12.12 9.23
N GLY A 855 0.40 -13.04 8.78
CA GLY A 855 1.59 -12.76 7.99
C GLY A 855 2.90 -13.01 8.74
N PRO A 856 3.95 -13.52 8.06
CA PRO A 856 5.20 -13.94 8.70
C PRO A 856 6.02 -12.78 9.26
N GLY A 857 5.83 -11.56 8.73
CA GLY A 857 6.53 -10.34 9.17
C GLY A 857 6.12 -9.84 10.57
N VAL A 858 4.98 -10.29 11.10
CA VAL A 858 4.51 -9.92 12.44
C VAL A 858 5.43 -10.49 13.53
N ARG A 859 6.15 -11.59 13.24
CA ARG A 859 7.11 -12.22 14.17
C ARG A 859 6.54 -12.46 15.57
N THR A 860 5.28 -12.90 15.64
CA THR A 860 4.60 -13.25 16.90
C THR A 860 3.96 -14.64 16.80
N GLY A 861 3.98 -15.37 17.90
CA GLY A 861 3.36 -16.68 18.08
C GLY A 861 3.09 -16.94 19.55
N TRP A 862 2.80 -18.20 19.88
CA TRP A 862 2.53 -18.59 21.26
C TRP A 862 2.97 -20.03 21.52
N ALA A 863 3.30 -20.31 22.77
CA ALA A 863 3.38 -21.67 23.29
C ALA A 863 2.16 -21.93 24.16
N GLU A 864 1.53 -23.10 24.04
CA GLU A 864 0.48 -23.53 24.96
C GLU A 864 0.76 -24.91 25.56
N GLY A 865 0.75 -25.01 26.88
CA GLY A 865 1.04 -26.23 27.64
C GLY A 865 0.52 -26.14 29.07
N THR A 866 1.09 -26.92 29.99
CA THR A 866 0.74 -26.79 31.41
C THR A 866 1.23 -25.44 31.96
N PRO A 867 0.59 -24.88 33.01
CA PRO A 867 1.07 -23.64 33.64
C PRO A 867 2.53 -23.71 34.11
N ALA A 868 2.98 -24.88 34.59
CA ALA A 868 4.37 -25.08 35.00
C ALA A 868 5.34 -25.01 33.80
N PHE A 869 4.99 -25.62 32.67
CA PHE A 869 5.77 -25.54 31.44
C PHE A 869 5.87 -24.10 30.93
N VAL A 870 4.74 -23.41 30.87
CA VAL A 870 4.62 -22.05 30.33
C VAL A 870 5.41 -21.06 31.19
N LEU A 871 5.32 -21.18 32.51
CA LEU A 871 6.16 -20.43 33.43
C LEU A 871 7.65 -20.75 33.23
N GLY A 872 8.00 -22.03 33.09
CA GLY A 872 9.39 -22.42 32.84
C GLY A 872 9.98 -21.86 31.56
N LEU A 873 9.16 -21.80 30.51
CA LEU A 873 9.51 -21.23 29.21
C LEU A 873 9.66 -19.70 29.28
N SER A 874 8.77 -19.00 30.01
CA SER A 874 8.87 -17.55 30.19
C SER A 874 10.18 -17.15 30.89
N LYS A 875 10.72 -18.01 31.74
CA LYS A 875 12.01 -17.81 32.40
C LYS A 875 13.23 -18.10 31.51
N THR A 876 13.09 -18.36 30.21
CA THR A 876 14.24 -18.48 29.29
C THR A 876 15.10 -17.23 29.37
N GLY A 877 16.44 -17.35 29.38
CA GLY A 877 17.33 -16.21 29.62
C GLY A 877 17.14 -15.04 28.65
N SER A 878 16.84 -15.35 27.38
CA SER A 878 16.50 -14.35 26.35
C SER A 878 15.20 -13.60 26.63
N SER A 879 14.20 -14.27 27.22
CA SER A 879 12.93 -13.65 27.62
C SER A 879 13.07 -12.82 28.89
N MET A 880 13.78 -13.31 29.93
CA MET A 880 13.94 -12.53 31.18
C MET A 880 14.78 -11.27 31.01
N SER A 881 15.70 -11.25 30.03
CA SER A 881 16.57 -10.08 29.82
C SER A 881 15.85 -8.87 29.24
N GLY A 882 14.77 -9.06 28.47
CA GLY A 882 14.11 -7.99 27.72
C GLY A 882 12.60 -8.17 27.57
N GLY A 883 12.00 -9.07 28.35
CA GLY A 883 10.60 -9.47 28.19
C GLY A 883 10.37 -10.41 27.00
N ALA A 884 9.12 -10.86 26.86
CA ALA A 884 8.70 -11.59 25.68
C ALA A 884 8.90 -10.77 24.39
N PRO A 885 9.27 -11.41 23.27
CA PRO A 885 9.54 -10.73 22.01
C PRO A 885 8.29 -10.12 21.36
N SER A 886 8.51 -9.13 20.49
CA SER A 886 7.49 -8.56 19.58
C SER A 886 6.28 -7.94 20.28
N GLN A 887 6.48 -7.19 21.36
CA GLN A 887 5.39 -6.65 22.18
C GLN A 887 4.40 -5.75 21.42
N LEU A 888 4.88 -4.82 20.59
CA LEU A 888 3.98 -3.98 19.77
C LEU A 888 3.09 -4.83 18.85
N CYS A 889 3.68 -5.82 18.18
CA CYS A 889 2.95 -6.77 17.34
C CYS A 889 1.96 -7.61 18.16
N ALA A 890 2.34 -7.99 19.39
CA ALA A 890 1.44 -8.68 20.30
C ALA A 890 0.23 -7.82 20.70
N ALA A 891 0.42 -6.52 20.90
CA ALA A 891 -0.68 -5.59 21.17
C ALA A 891 -1.60 -5.42 19.96
N MET A 892 -1.05 -5.27 18.75
CA MET A 892 -1.83 -5.25 17.50
C MET A 892 -2.67 -6.52 17.34
N LEU A 893 -2.08 -7.68 17.58
CA LEU A 893 -2.80 -8.97 17.51
C LEU A 893 -3.85 -9.11 18.61
N ALA A 894 -3.58 -8.60 19.82
CA ALA A 894 -4.57 -8.59 20.90
C ALA A 894 -5.80 -7.78 20.50
N ASP A 895 -5.57 -6.63 19.85
CA ASP A 895 -6.63 -5.79 19.33
C ASP A 895 -7.43 -6.47 18.22
N LEU A 896 -6.77 -7.08 17.23
CA LEU A 896 -7.46 -7.81 16.15
C LEU A 896 -8.27 -9.01 16.64
N ILE A 897 -7.82 -9.71 17.68
CA ILE A 897 -8.60 -10.80 18.31
C ILE A 897 -9.77 -10.20 19.10
N ARG A 898 -9.56 -9.08 19.79
CA ARG A 898 -10.59 -8.39 20.58
C ARG A 898 -11.73 -7.86 19.68
N THR A 899 -11.41 -7.32 18.52
CA THR A 899 -12.41 -6.80 17.57
C THR A 899 -13.10 -7.90 16.76
N GLY A 900 -12.54 -9.11 16.72
CA GLY A 900 -13.00 -10.21 15.87
C GLY A 900 -12.45 -10.15 14.44
N GLU A 901 -11.72 -9.08 14.07
CA GLU A 901 -11.24 -8.85 12.71
C GLU A 901 -10.26 -9.94 12.22
N LEU A 902 -9.45 -10.53 13.11
CA LEU A 902 -8.57 -11.65 12.73
C LEU A 902 -9.37 -12.91 12.38
N GLU A 903 -10.38 -13.24 13.20
CA GLU A 903 -11.25 -14.40 13.00
C GLU A 903 -12.03 -14.23 11.69
N ASP A 904 -12.66 -13.07 11.49
CA ASP A 904 -13.36 -12.71 10.26
C ASP A 904 -12.45 -12.79 9.03
N PHE A 905 -11.21 -12.31 9.12
CA PHE A 905 -10.25 -12.38 8.02
C PHE A 905 -9.89 -13.82 7.64
N ILE A 906 -9.70 -14.69 8.65
CA ILE A 906 -9.41 -16.11 8.42
C ILE A 906 -10.61 -16.78 7.74
N GLU A 907 -11.82 -16.56 8.24
CA GLU A 907 -13.04 -17.21 7.79
C GLU A 907 -13.51 -16.73 6.40
N THR A 908 -13.48 -15.43 6.17
CA THR A 908 -14.07 -14.83 4.96
C THR A 908 -13.08 -14.68 3.81
N LYS A 909 -11.77 -14.67 4.10
CA LYS A 909 -10.73 -14.45 3.08
C LYS A 909 -9.72 -15.59 3.02
N THR A 910 -8.96 -15.83 4.08
CA THR A 910 -7.79 -16.73 4.04
C THR A 910 -8.18 -18.15 3.67
N ARG A 911 -9.14 -18.73 4.40
CA ARG A 911 -9.55 -20.12 4.22
C ARG A 911 -10.27 -20.36 2.88
N PRO A 912 -11.26 -19.54 2.43
CA PRO A 912 -11.87 -19.71 1.11
C PRO A 912 -10.90 -19.61 -0.06
N VAL A 913 -9.92 -18.70 0.03
CA VAL A 913 -8.91 -18.53 -1.02
C VAL A 913 -7.97 -19.73 -1.09
N LEU A 914 -7.51 -20.24 0.06
CA LEU A 914 -6.65 -21.42 0.11
C LEU A 914 -7.39 -22.69 -0.33
N GLN A 915 -8.68 -22.84 0.04
CA GLN A 915 -9.54 -23.93 -0.43
C GLN A 915 -9.63 -23.93 -1.96
N ARG A 916 -9.90 -22.78 -2.57
CA ARG A 916 -9.98 -22.65 -4.03
C ARG A 916 -8.65 -22.97 -4.70
N ARG A 917 -7.54 -22.45 -4.18
CA ARG A 917 -6.18 -22.71 -4.70
C ARG A 917 -5.77 -24.17 -4.60
N HIS A 918 -6.09 -24.82 -3.48
CA HIS A 918 -5.91 -26.26 -3.30
C HIS A 918 -6.68 -27.04 -4.37
N LYS A 919 -7.95 -26.71 -4.59
CA LYS A 919 -8.77 -27.34 -5.63
C LYS A 919 -8.16 -27.17 -7.03
N ILE A 920 -7.77 -25.95 -7.39
CA ILE A 920 -7.14 -25.66 -8.70
C ILE A 920 -5.86 -26.48 -8.89
N MET A 921 -4.99 -26.53 -7.88
CA MET A 921 -3.77 -27.32 -7.92
C MET A 921 -4.08 -28.81 -8.11
N MET A 922 -5.00 -29.37 -7.32
CA MET A 922 -5.34 -30.79 -7.38
C MET A 922 -6.05 -31.18 -8.69
N ASP A 923 -6.92 -30.33 -9.22
CA ASP A 923 -7.55 -30.54 -10.53
C ASP A 923 -6.48 -30.59 -11.64
N ALA A 924 -5.48 -29.70 -11.60
CA ALA A 924 -4.36 -29.71 -12.55
C ALA A 924 -3.46 -30.93 -12.38
N VAL A 925 -3.22 -31.39 -11.14
CA VAL A 925 -2.45 -32.61 -10.85
C VAL A 925 -3.16 -33.83 -11.46
N LYS A 926 -4.48 -33.93 -11.27
CA LYS A 926 -5.33 -34.98 -11.87
C LYS A 926 -5.27 -34.98 -13.39
N GLU A 927 -5.34 -33.80 -14.01
CA GLU A 927 -5.34 -33.69 -15.46
C GLU A 927 -3.96 -33.99 -16.09
N HIS A 928 -2.88 -33.48 -15.49
CA HIS A 928 -1.57 -33.42 -16.16
C HIS A 928 -0.50 -34.34 -15.57
N LEU A 929 -0.61 -34.77 -14.31
CA LEU A 929 0.42 -35.56 -13.62
C LEU A 929 -0.02 -36.99 -13.33
N GLU A 930 -1.28 -37.23 -12.94
CA GLU A 930 -1.79 -38.59 -12.68
C GLU A 930 -1.64 -39.54 -13.88
N PRO A 931 -1.92 -39.13 -15.15
CA PRO A 931 -1.70 -40.00 -16.31
C PRO A 931 -0.24 -40.43 -16.52
N LEU A 932 0.70 -39.75 -15.86
CA LEU A 932 2.14 -40.03 -15.93
C LEU A 932 2.64 -40.82 -14.71
N GLY A 933 1.73 -41.28 -13.83
CA GLY A 933 2.05 -42.05 -12.64
C GLY A 933 2.51 -41.19 -11.46
N VAL A 934 2.08 -39.93 -11.37
CA VAL A 934 2.32 -39.07 -10.20
C VAL A 934 1.02 -38.93 -9.42
N VAL A 935 1.01 -39.36 -8.16
CA VAL A 935 -0.20 -39.38 -7.31
C VAL A 935 -0.03 -38.48 -6.10
N GLY A 936 -1.10 -37.77 -5.73
CA GLY A 936 -1.19 -36.96 -4.52
C GLY A 936 -2.24 -37.51 -3.56
N ARG A 937 -2.18 -37.07 -2.30
CA ARG A 937 -3.23 -37.38 -1.31
C ARG A 937 -4.44 -36.48 -1.56
N GLU A 938 -5.64 -37.04 -1.55
CA GLU A 938 -6.87 -36.26 -1.73
C GLU A 938 -7.33 -35.59 -0.43
N SER A 939 -7.14 -36.22 0.73
CA SER A 939 -7.60 -35.74 2.04
C SER A 939 -6.51 -35.78 3.12
N SER A 940 -6.57 -34.85 4.07
CA SER A 940 -5.63 -34.81 5.19
C SER A 940 -5.84 -35.92 6.21
N VAL A 941 -7.08 -36.43 6.32
CA VAL A 941 -7.42 -37.62 7.14
C VAL A 941 -7.96 -38.70 6.22
N SER A 942 -7.37 -39.89 6.34
CA SER A 942 -7.76 -41.06 5.55
C SER A 942 -9.24 -41.38 5.75
N GLY A 943 -10.01 -41.43 4.66
CA GLY A 943 -11.45 -41.69 4.67
C GLY A 943 -12.36 -40.47 4.87
N GLU A 944 -11.79 -39.29 5.14
CA GLU A 944 -12.53 -38.04 5.32
C GLU A 944 -12.42 -37.12 4.10
N SER A 945 -13.25 -36.09 4.06
CA SER A 945 -13.33 -35.11 2.95
C SER A 945 -12.85 -33.71 3.35
N THR A 946 -11.75 -33.65 4.09
CA THR A 946 -11.14 -32.41 4.60
C THR A 946 -9.67 -32.32 4.20
N TYR A 947 -9.22 -31.11 3.85
CA TYR A 947 -7.81 -30.80 3.59
C TYR A 947 -7.41 -29.49 4.27
N GLY A 948 -6.11 -29.19 4.35
CA GLY A 948 -5.63 -27.92 4.83
C GLY A 948 -4.14 -27.66 4.57
N GLY A 949 -3.61 -26.62 5.19
CA GLY A 949 -2.21 -26.22 5.06
C GLY A 949 -1.90 -25.53 3.73
N TYR A 950 -0.63 -25.55 3.30
CA TYR A 950 -0.14 -24.83 2.11
C TYR A 950 0.37 -25.74 0.98
N PHE A 951 0.47 -27.05 1.22
CA PHE A 951 1.27 -27.95 0.40
C PHE A 951 0.50 -29.19 -0.03
N VAL A 952 0.90 -29.70 -1.19
CA VAL A 952 0.56 -31.05 -1.66
C VAL A 952 1.84 -31.87 -1.80
N TRP A 953 1.80 -33.09 -1.27
CA TRP A 953 2.87 -34.07 -1.38
C TRP A 953 2.54 -35.06 -2.47
N LEU A 954 3.40 -35.15 -3.49
CA LEU A 954 3.19 -36.00 -4.65
C LEU A 954 4.22 -37.12 -4.66
N THR A 955 3.79 -38.30 -5.09
CA THR A 955 4.62 -39.50 -5.23
C THR A 955 4.70 -39.89 -6.70
N LEU A 956 5.91 -39.96 -7.24
CA LEU A 956 6.20 -40.44 -8.59
C LEU A 956 6.27 -41.97 -8.58
N THR A 957 5.11 -42.61 -8.70
CA THR A 957 5.00 -44.08 -8.79
C THR A 957 5.61 -44.63 -10.07
N GLN A 958 5.63 -43.82 -11.12
CA GLN A 958 6.29 -44.10 -12.39
C GLN A 958 7.14 -42.89 -12.79
N GLY A 959 8.38 -43.14 -13.23
CA GLY A 959 9.27 -42.06 -13.71
C GLY A 959 10.50 -41.77 -12.84
N PRO A 960 11.25 -40.72 -13.20
CA PRO A 960 12.55 -40.39 -12.61
C PRO A 960 12.47 -40.04 -11.11
N PRO A 961 13.57 -40.19 -10.34
CA PRO A 961 13.66 -39.67 -8.97
C PRO A 961 13.33 -38.18 -8.88
N GLY A 962 12.73 -37.76 -7.75
CA GLY A 962 12.30 -36.38 -7.50
C GLY A 962 13.42 -35.35 -7.59
N VAL A 963 14.65 -35.74 -7.25
CA VAL A 963 15.86 -34.90 -7.42
C VAL A 963 16.07 -34.56 -8.90
N LEU A 964 16.03 -35.56 -9.79
CA LEU A 964 16.18 -35.33 -11.23
C LEU A 964 15.07 -34.45 -11.79
N VAL A 965 13.83 -34.64 -11.31
CA VAL A 965 12.68 -33.83 -11.72
C VAL A 965 12.88 -32.38 -11.30
N SER A 966 13.32 -32.14 -10.07
CA SER A 966 13.59 -30.79 -9.56
C SER A 966 14.71 -30.10 -10.34
N ASP A 967 15.82 -30.78 -10.58
CA ASP A 967 16.97 -30.22 -11.31
C ASP A 967 16.58 -29.88 -12.77
N ALA A 968 15.79 -30.74 -13.42
CA ALA A 968 15.29 -30.51 -14.77
C ALA A 968 14.22 -29.40 -14.84
N ALA A 969 13.35 -29.30 -13.83
CA ALA A 969 12.30 -28.28 -13.74
C ALA A 969 12.89 -26.87 -13.69
N VAL A 970 13.97 -26.67 -12.93
CA VAL A 970 14.68 -25.39 -12.87
C VAL A 970 15.35 -25.07 -14.22
N LYS A 971 16.05 -26.04 -14.81
CA LYS A 971 16.88 -25.82 -16.00
C LYS A 971 16.08 -25.64 -17.30
N GLU A 972 15.01 -26.40 -17.50
CA GLU A 972 14.26 -26.41 -18.77
C GLU A 972 12.93 -25.65 -18.72
N GLU A 973 12.31 -25.58 -17.55
CA GLU A 973 10.96 -25.02 -17.37
C GLU A 973 10.94 -23.73 -16.55
N ASN A 974 12.07 -23.37 -15.90
CA ASN A 974 12.18 -22.28 -14.94
C ASN A 974 11.17 -22.41 -13.78
N ILE A 975 10.97 -23.64 -13.30
CA ILE A 975 10.06 -23.96 -12.18
C ILE A 975 10.87 -24.43 -10.99
N ILE A 976 10.57 -23.89 -9.81
CA ILE A 976 11.18 -24.30 -8.55
C ILE A 976 10.17 -25.12 -7.75
N ILE A 977 10.51 -26.35 -7.38
CA ILE A 977 9.68 -27.26 -6.58
C ILE A 977 10.45 -27.81 -5.38
N GLY A 978 9.76 -28.39 -4.39
CA GLY A 978 10.42 -29.14 -3.32
C GLY A 978 10.73 -30.56 -3.77
N ARG A 979 12.00 -30.98 -3.67
CA ARG A 979 12.41 -32.37 -3.85
C ARG A 979 12.31 -33.14 -2.53
N GLY A 980 11.94 -34.42 -2.60
CA GLY A 980 11.55 -35.18 -1.41
C GLY A 980 12.64 -35.37 -0.37
N ASP A 981 13.89 -35.55 -0.81
CA ASP A 981 15.10 -35.66 0.03
C ASP A 981 15.32 -34.44 0.92
N MET A 982 14.86 -33.25 0.53
CA MET A 982 14.93 -32.06 1.40
C MET A 982 14.14 -32.24 2.70
N PHE A 983 13.14 -33.12 2.72
CA PHE A 983 12.27 -33.35 3.88
C PHE A 983 12.65 -34.62 4.66
N ALA A 984 13.79 -35.22 4.33
CA ALA A 984 14.40 -36.25 5.17
C ALA A 984 14.98 -35.64 6.46
N VAL A 985 15.11 -36.45 7.49
CA VAL A 985 15.73 -36.02 8.75
C VAL A 985 17.24 -36.02 8.57
N ARG A 986 17.84 -34.85 8.74
CA ARG A 986 19.26 -34.61 8.51
C ARG A 986 20.13 -35.48 9.42
N GLY A 987 21.09 -36.19 8.84
CA GLY A 987 21.96 -37.13 9.54
C GLY A 987 21.34 -38.50 9.84
N ASP A 988 20.10 -38.75 9.41
CA ASP A 988 19.43 -40.06 9.48
C ASP A 988 18.56 -40.32 8.23
N GLU A 989 19.07 -39.94 7.05
CA GLU A 989 18.35 -40.01 5.78
C GLU A 989 18.02 -41.46 5.35
N GLN A 990 18.76 -42.45 5.87
CA GLN A 990 18.45 -43.86 5.64
C GLN A 990 17.27 -44.35 6.49
N GLY A 991 16.89 -43.63 7.55
CA GLY A 991 15.79 -43.97 8.42
C GLY A 991 14.42 -43.86 7.75
N ALA A 992 14.28 -43.00 6.73
CA ALA A 992 13.14 -42.90 5.82
C ALA A 992 13.53 -42.21 4.50
N LYS A 993 13.21 -42.81 3.35
CA LYS A 993 13.59 -42.31 2.01
C LYS A 993 12.42 -41.68 1.26
N PHE A 994 12.70 -40.59 0.56
CA PHE A 994 11.72 -39.81 -0.20
C PHE A 994 12.16 -39.54 -1.65
N ASP A 995 12.98 -40.43 -2.21
CA ASP A 995 13.59 -40.30 -3.55
C ASP A 995 12.55 -40.18 -4.68
N LYS A 996 11.32 -40.62 -4.42
CA LYS A 996 10.19 -40.60 -5.35
C LYS A 996 9.16 -39.53 -5.01
N ASN A 997 9.50 -38.56 -4.18
CA ASN A 997 8.55 -37.54 -3.76
C ASN A 997 8.95 -36.14 -4.20
N ILE A 998 7.93 -35.31 -4.42
CA ILE A 998 8.05 -33.87 -4.62
C ILE A 998 6.93 -33.16 -3.86
N ARG A 999 7.16 -31.90 -3.52
CA ARG A 999 6.20 -31.03 -2.83
C ARG A 999 5.92 -29.79 -3.65
N LEU A 1000 4.64 -29.46 -3.82
CA LEU A 1000 4.20 -28.21 -4.44
C LEU A 1000 3.47 -27.34 -3.42
N CYS A 1001 3.70 -26.02 -3.47
CA CYS A 1001 2.98 -25.02 -2.70
C CYS A 1001 1.84 -24.43 -3.54
N PHE A 1002 0.63 -24.38 -2.98
CA PHE A 1002 -0.51 -23.70 -3.61
C PHE A 1002 -0.83 -22.33 -2.98
N SER A 1003 -0.09 -21.93 -1.94
CA SER A 1003 -0.36 -20.70 -1.19
C SER A 1003 0.30 -19.45 -1.76
N TRP A 1004 1.46 -19.56 -2.40
CA TRP A 1004 2.29 -18.41 -2.81
C TRP A 1004 1.90 -17.83 -4.18
N GLU A 1005 2.10 -18.61 -5.24
CA GLU A 1005 1.95 -18.16 -6.64
C GLU A 1005 0.50 -17.79 -7.00
N PRO A 1006 0.26 -16.94 -8.02
CA PRO A 1006 -1.07 -16.69 -8.58
C PRO A 1006 -1.74 -17.98 -9.08
N GLU A 1007 -3.08 -18.01 -9.10
CA GLU A 1007 -3.86 -19.21 -9.44
C GLU A 1007 -3.54 -19.75 -10.84
N GLU A 1008 -3.36 -18.86 -11.82
CA GLU A 1008 -2.95 -19.18 -13.18
C GLU A 1008 -1.57 -19.84 -13.26
N ALA A 1009 -0.64 -19.42 -12.40
CA ALA A 1009 0.72 -19.96 -12.34
C ALA A 1009 0.76 -21.36 -11.69
N LEU A 1010 -0.22 -21.70 -10.84
CA LEU A 1010 -0.36 -23.05 -10.30
C LEU A 1010 -0.65 -24.06 -11.43
N VAL A 1011 -1.64 -23.74 -12.27
CA VAL A 1011 -2.04 -24.60 -13.39
C VAL A 1011 -0.91 -24.72 -14.42
N ASP A 1012 -0.32 -23.60 -14.80
CA ASP A 1012 0.78 -23.58 -15.77
C ASP A 1012 2.02 -24.33 -15.24
N GLY A 1013 2.37 -24.14 -13.96
CA GLY A 1013 3.47 -24.85 -13.32
C GLY A 1013 3.26 -26.37 -13.34
N VAL A 1014 2.07 -26.85 -12.97
CA VAL A 1014 1.72 -28.29 -13.00
C VAL A 1014 1.74 -28.84 -14.43
N LYS A 1015 1.19 -28.10 -15.40
CA LYS A 1015 1.17 -28.50 -16.81
C LYS A 1015 2.57 -28.64 -17.39
N ARG A 1016 3.43 -27.64 -17.18
CA ARG A 1016 4.84 -27.66 -17.61
C ARG A 1016 5.61 -28.81 -16.95
N LEU A 1017 5.35 -29.07 -15.66
CA LEU A 1017 5.92 -30.21 -14.95
C LEU A 1017 5.48 -31.55 -15.57
N GLY A 1018 4.21 -31.69 -15.95
CA GLY A 1018 3.72 -32.88 -16.64
C GLY A 1018 4.38 -33.08 -18.00
N LEU A 1019 4.50 -32.02 -18.80
CA LEU A 1019 5.23 -32.07 -20.07
C LEU A 1019 6.70 -32.46 -19.89
N LEU A 1020 7.36 -31.93 -18.86
CA LEU A 1020 8.73 -32.28 -18.52
C LEU A 1020 8.86 -33.75 -18.13
N ILE A 1021 8.05 -34.25 -17.19
CA ILE A 1021 8.09 -35.64 -16.73
C ILE A 1021 7.87 -36.60 -17.91
N LYS A 1022 6.93 -36.28 -18.81
CA LYS A 1022 6.70 -37.06 -20.03
C LYS A 1022 7.94 -37.11 -20.93
N ARG A 1023 8.67 -36.00 -21.10
CA ARG A 1023 9.95 -35.99 -21.84
C ARG A 1023 11.02 -36.80 -21.13
N MET A 1024 11.12 -36.69 -19.81
CA MET A 1024 12.09 -37.44 -19.01
C MET A 1024 11.86 -38.95 -19.10
N GLN A 1025 10.61 -39.41 -19.05
CA GLN A 1025 10.25 -40.82 -19.23
C GLN A 1025 10.67 -41.35 -20.62
N GLY A 1026 10.68 -40.50 -21.64
CA GLY A 1026 11.13 -40.87 -23.00
C GLY A 1026 12.65 -40.84 -23.22
N ASN A 1027 13.43 -40.22 -22.34
CA ASN A 1027 14.89 -40.08 -22.49
C ASN A 1027 15.61 -39.88 -21.15
N LEU A 1028 15.52 -40.87 -20.25
CA LEU A 1028 16.04 -40.76 -18.89
C LEU A 1028 17.57 -40.50 -18.83
N ALA A 1029 18.34 -41.16 -19.70
CA ALA A 1029 19.80 -41.06 -19.73
C ALA A 1029 20.30 -39.62 -19.99
N HIS A 1030 19.56 -38.82 -20.78
CA HIS A 1030 19.87 -37.41 -20.98
C HIS A 1030 19.80 -36.62 -19.67
N TYR A 1031 18.72 -36.82 -18.90
CA TYR A 1031 18.47 -36.10 -17.65
C TYR A 1031 19.37 -36.56 -16.51
N GLU A 1032 19.78 -37.83 -16.49
CA GLU A 1032 20.81 -38.32 -15.56
C GLU A 1032 22.16 -37.65 -15.81
N LYS A 1033 22.58 -37.54 -17.08
CA LYS A 1033 23.80 -36.82 -17.45
C LYS A 1033 23.69 -35.32 -17.12
N MET A 1034 22.54 -34.71 -17.38
CA MET A 1034 22.27 -33.32 -17.06
C MET A 1034 22.38 -33.04 -15.56
N ALA A 1035 21.83 -33.92 -14.71
CA ALA A 1035 21.88 -33.77 -13.27
C ALA A 1035 23.29 -34.00 -12.69
N ALA A 1036 24.12 -34.82 -13.33
CA ALA A 1036 25.53 -35.00 -12.94
C ALA A 1036 26.38 -33.71 -13.10
N GLU A 1037 25.91 -32.75 -13.91
CA GLU A 1037 26.56 -31.45 -14.11
C GLU A 1037 26.05 -30.37 -13.12
N VAL A 1038 24.99 -30.64 -12.36
CA VAL A 1038 24.40 -29.69 -11.39
C VAL A 1038 25.16 -29.79 -10.06
N LYS A 1039 25.75 -28.68 -9.59
CA LYS A 1039 26.38 -28.64 -8.27
C LYS A 1039 25.32 -28.45 -7.19
N ASP A 1040 25.57 -28.91 -5.97
CA ASP A 1040 24.66 -28.67 -4.84
C ASP A 1040 24.42 -27.17 -4.57
N SER A 1041 25.40 -26.30 -4.88
CA SER A 1041 25.25 -24.84 -4.81
C SER A 1041 24.24 -24.27 -5.82
N ASP A 1042 23.99 -24.97 -6.92
CA ASP A 1042 23.13 -24.52 -8.01
C ASP A 1042 21.67 -24.95 -7.79
N ARG A 1043 21.44 -25.84 -6.83
CA ARG A 1043 20.12 -26.30 -6.47
C ARG A 1043 19.39 -25.24 -5.65
N PRO A 1044 18.10 -24.97 -5.94
CA PRO A 1044 17.31 -24.05 -5.13
C PRO A 1044 17.25 -24.59 -3.70
N VAL A 1045 17.94 -23.92 -2.79
CA VAL A 1045 17.66 -24.00 -1.36
C VAL A 1045 16.44 -23.13 -1.09
N SER A 1046 15.71 -23.42 -0.02
CA SER A 1046 14.76 -22.44 0.52
C SER A 1046 15.55 -21.28 1.16
N SER A 1047 16.35 -20.55 0.38
CA SER A 1047 17.08 -19.38 0.86
C SER A 1047 16.26 -18.12 0.59
N TRP A 1048 16.35 -17.19 1.55
CA TRP A 1048 15.80 -15.82 1.62
C TRP A 1048 14.33 -15.76 2.11
N VAL A 1049 14.02 -15.20 3.29
CA VAL A 1049 14.36 -13.83 3.75
C VAL A 1049 14.52 -12.90 2.57
#